data_AF-A0A7V9UQL9-F1
#
_entry.id   AF-A0A7V9UQL9-F1
#
_cell.length_a   1.000
_cell.length_b   1.000
_cell.length_c   1.000
_cell.angle_alpha   90.00
_cell.angle_beta   90.00
_cell.angle_gamma   90.00
#
_symmetry.space_group_name_H-M   'P 1'
#
loop_
_entity.id
_entity.type
_entity.pdbx_description
1 polymer ?
#
loop_
_entity_poly.entity_id
_entity_poly.type
_entity_poly.pdbx_seq_one_letter_code
_entity_poly.pdbx_strand_id
1 'polypeptide(L)'
;GRPGLLRKSTALLLALLLIALALPALMPTRVEAQNSGGASSELIPSGSLIIPMDNTLQAIGTPFNLRAYGMVERLLWAGIPVKWAIAPGKAKDGVDFTATAQRISPSAAGAASLSFSGGPFVVHRDFAVPALTVINAYAPANNVAVYQTTADATVSVRHTLTHKPKVAVFDDGASATIHTTYLNAAGFISGTHYNIIPAATLVTVNASACYTIGTEPHFGASAPASDPQVNAIRQFVQSGGNFLAECEGITTYENNPTYGRFQTTTGVIVGNARTGIQYPSPDLPYSQFIGAMADVGGSVRDFQPLSGGAYRASAEMHARSPSGSLGGGQAGILPAKGTVSRLSGPSVGGFVFYLGGHEYSTSDLDNINGIRMYLNAVMTPSGRPSGCGLTLTPRTISGTVYEDVNGDSQLADGVVRSNVSARLYQDANNNGVVDTGDTFLLETTTSVAGAYSFNVAPQATGNNYLVAVDSKDVTPTAGLIAGRGDTWVEQTYGDNPATAALDVGSRFGGRQSAVSDNFNNSSTTPASNTYEHLARADVSAGNISNANFGFSFNVVTSTRGGDAADDDTSSAGRTVQGSLRQFIQNANAVNGANYMRFVPAVAANAGGATYWQVSVTTALAAVIDASTTLDGTAYNNSNGTSSLDTNTGSLGAGGTVGVNNLTLSQVQRPELEVLGSGGIAVGLDLQANSLTVRRLAVRGFGTTPNNDNSANIRIGSNFTGTLAEQNFLGVVANAGTFTTSAATSTGDNIRSVGGDSGTIRDNLIGFSSGKGIQLGGTSTGWLVENNEVRFNGIGNANLNGLDIENGSGNCTVRGNLFVANEAAGVDMYQSSGGNTIESNTITGNGIGSGATAETPGVRVYGAGSTVSLNIINANFGAGVMVTSSASANTITRNSIFANGTITNKSGAGPSNQIGIDLLSVADNQLAGTSPFVTVNDSGDGDAGGNGLLNFPILTSARIIGGNITLQGYSRPGATIEFFIAAADPSGFGEAQTYLVTLTEGSAADTDAGTGTYTSPVNGLNVGTDTTSLFQFTIPVPAGVAIGTTLTATATIGSNTSEFSGNITVAAAPPNVTLVKDCTAPADCTTASQPPGTDLTYNINFANTGGAPAQTFIITDPIPANTDFKVGSVTTNLGTTGMTVTIAYSNDGAATWTYTPVSGAGSAPTGYDRIVTHVRWSFAGNLSQAVPNNTGSVGFIVRIR
;
A
#
# COMPACT_ATOMS: atom_id res chain seq x y z
N GLY A 1 -14.52 -45.98 -32.89
CA GLY A 1 -13.28 -46.77 -33.05
C GLY A 1 -12.30 -46.25 -32.04
N ARG A 2 -12.06 -46.98 -30.95
CA ARG A 2 -11.25 -48.20 -30.74
C ARG A 2 -9.73 -47.93 -30.65
N PRO A 3 -9.06 -48.50 -29.63
CA PRO A 3 -7.74 -48.10 -29.11
C PRO A 3 -6.67 -49.21 -29.35
N GLY A 4 -5.44 -49.04 -28.83
CA GLY A 4 -4.39 -50.08 -28.74
C GLY A 4 -2.99 -49.46 -28.84
N LEU A 5 -2.03 -49.60 -27.91
CA LEU A 5 -1.55 -50.69 -27.05
C LEU A 5 -0.97 -51.90 -27.83
N LEU A 6 0.27 -52.26 -27.44
CA LEU A 6 1.15 -53.36 -27.87
C LEU A 6 2.08 -53.15 -29.09
N ARG A 7 3.40 -53.06 -28.84
CA ARG A 7 4.36 -54.16 -29.13
C ARG A 7 5.78 -53.83 -28.61
N LYS A 8 6.22 -54.60 -27.61
CA LYS A 8 7.63 -54.97 -27.40
C LYS A 8 8.06 -55.95 -28.51
N SER A 9 9.39 -56.13 -28.60
CA SER A 9 10.12 -57.29 -29.17
C SER A 9 10.16 -57.45 -30.69
N THR A 10 11.23 -56.92 -31.32
CA THR A 10 11.94 -57.56 -32.48
C THR A 10 13.31 -56.95 -32.85
N ALA A 11 13.90 -56.02 -32.09
CA ALA A 11 15.22 -55.45 -32.41
C ALA A 11 16.38 -55.92 -31.51
N LEU A 12 16.18 -56.98 -30.70
CA LEU A 12 17.19 -57.49 -29.76
C LEU A 12 17.89 -58.79 -30.21
N LEU A 13 17.53 -59.36 -31.37
CA LEU A 13 18.03 -60.68 -31.79
C LEU A 13 18.94 -60.69 -33.03
N LEU A 14 19.18 -59.56 -33.70
CA LEU A 14 20.06 -59.50 -34.89
C LEU A 14 21.39 -58.75 -34.65
N ALA A 15 21.59 -58.15 -33.47
CA ALA A 15 22.87 -57.54 -33.07
C ALA A 15 23.80 -58.51 -32.31
N LEU A 16 23.32 -59.72 -31.97
CA LEU A 16 24.08 -60.69 -31.17
C LEU A 16 24.92 -61.69 -31.96
N LEU A 17 24.93 -61.66 -33.31
CA LEU A 17 25.60 -62.68 -34.13
C LEU A 17 26.72 -62.17 -35.07
N LEU A 18 27.10 -60.88 -35.01
CA LEU A 18 28.23 -60.33 -35.78
C LEU A 18 29.39 -59.77 -34.92
N ILE A 19 29.41 -60.04 -33.61
CA ILE A 19 30.48 -59.61 -32.67
C ILE A 19 31.20 -60.84 -32.09
N ALA A 20 31.52 -61.83 -32.93
CA ALA A 20 32.19 -63.07 -32.50
C ALA A 20 33.53 -63.34 -33.20
N LEU A 21 34.03 -62.44 -34.06
CA LEU A 21 35.31 -62.61 -34.76
C LEU A 21 36.11 -61.30 -34.80
N ALA A 22 36.43 -60.79 -33.62
CA ALA A 22 37.61 -59.98 -33.35
C ALA A 22 37.86 -60.06 -31.85
N LEU A 23 38.74 -60.97 -31.42
CA LEU A 23 39.30 -60.86 -30.07
C LEU A 23 40.27 -59.67 -30.10
N PRO A 24 39.98 -58.52 -29.44
CA PRO A 24 41.08 -57.77 -28.87
C PRO A 24 41.65 -58.65 -27.74
N ALA A 25 42.96 -58.76 -27.67
CA ALA A 25 43.61 -59.29 -26.47
C ALA A 25 42.98 -58.61 -25.25
N LEU A 26 42.48 -59.40 -24.28
CA LEU A 26 42.03 -58.87 -23.00
C LEU A 26 43.19 -58.09 -22.38
N MET A 27 43.17 -56.76 -22.53
CA MET A 27 43.93 -55.89 -21.65
C MET A 27 43.29 -56.02 -20.27
N PRO A 28 44.07 -56.24 -19.20
CA PRO A 28 43.52 -56.21 -17.85
C PRO A 28 42.85 -54.84 -17.64
N THR A 29 41.69 -54.86 -16.99
CA THR A 29 41.02 -53.66 -16.47
C THR A 29 42.04 -52.81 -15.71
N ARG A 30 42.34 -51.59 -16.18
CA ARG A 30 43.08 -50.60 -15.39
C ARG A 30 42.38 -50.48 -14.03
N VAL A 31 43.10 -50.68 -12.94
CA VAL A 31 42.57 -50.47 -11.60
C VAL A 31 43.22 -49.20 -11.06
N GLU A 32 42.57 -48.07 -11.35
CA GLU A 32 43.19 -46.78 -11.15
C GLU A 32 43.07 -46.33 -9.69
N ALA A 33 44.12 -46.59 -8.90
CA ALA A 33 44.20 -46.22 -7.50
C ALA A 33 43.85 -44.73 -7.25
N GLN A 34 44.28 -43.83 -8.15
CA GLN A 34 44.04 -42.38 -8.09
C GLN A 34 42.74 -41.93 -8.80
N ASN A 35 41.86 -42.84 -9.26
CA ASN A 35 40.58 -42.51 -9.93
C ASN A 35 39.34 -42.64 -9.03
N SER A 36 39.55 -42.71 -7.73
CA SER A 36 38.43 -42.57 -6.80
C SER A 36 37.81 -41.18 -6.89
N GLY A 37 36.70 -41.08 -7.63
CA GLY A 37 35.91 -39.87 -7.82
C GLY A 37 35.71 -39.44 -9.27
N GLY A 38 36.51 -39.92 -10.24
CA GLY A 38 36.51 -39.39 -11.61
C GLY A 38 36.97 -37.93 -11.70
N ALA A 39 37.35 -37.45 -12.89
CA ALA A 39 37.43 -36.00 -13.08
C ALA A 39 36.03 -35.44 -13.34
N SER A 40 35.66 -34.32 -12.70
CA SER A 40 34.43 -33.59 -12.95
C SER A 40 34.64 -32.56 -14.07
N SER A 41 33.71 -32.49 -15.02
CA SER A 41 33.67 -31.39 -15.96
C SER A 41 33.06 -30.17 -15.26
N GLU A 42 33.83 -29.10 -15.11
CA GLU A 42 33.42 -27.89 -14.39
C GLU A 42 33.60 -26.64 -15.25
N LEU A 43 32.70 -25.66 -15.08
CA LEU A 43 32.88 -24.33 -15.66
C LEU A 43 33.88 -23.54 -14.80
N ILE A 44 34.92 -23.02 -15.45
CA ILE A 44 35.87 -22.09 -14.87
C ILE A 44 35.57 -20.72 -15.47
N PRO A 45 34.93 -19.81 -14.70
CA PRO A 45 34.49 -18.53 -15.23
C PRO A 45 35.66 -17.58 -15.48
N SER A 46 35.46 -16.63 -16.39
CA SER A 46 36.36 -15.50 -16.62
C SER A 46 36.75 -14.81 -15.31
N GLY A 47 38.02 -14.45 -15.17
CA GLY A 47 38.60 -13.91 -13.93
C GLY A 47 39.25 -14.96 -13.02
N SER A 48 39.06 -16.25 -13.28
CA SER A 48 39.78 -17.34 -12.60
C SER A 48 41.27 -17.34 -12.94
N LEU A 49 42.12 -17.81 -12.01
CA LEU A 49 43.59 -17.78 -12.12
C LEU A 49 44.15 -19.17 -12.41
N ILE A 50 45.14 -19.28 -13.29
CA ILE A 50 45.77 -20.54 -13.73
C ILE A 50 47.27 -20.48 -13.46
N ILE A 51 47.79 -21.49 -12.76
CA ILE A 51 49.23 -21.75 -12.60
C ILE A 51 49.58 -22.88 -13.58
N PRO A 52 50.24 -22.58 -14.71
CA PRO A 52 50.59 -23.59 -15.70
C PRO A 52 51.68 -24.51 -15.18
N MET A 53 51.61 -25.78 -15.59
CA MET A 53 52.55 -26.82 -15.19
C MET A 53 53.26 -27.45 -16.40
N ASP A 54 53.13 -26.87 -17.59
CA ASP A 54 53.86 -27.29 -18.78
C ASP A 54 55.20 -26.56 -18.94
N ASN A 55 56.07 -27.11 -19.79
CA ASN A 55 57.43 -26.60 -20.00
C ASN A 55 57.48 -25.40 -20.94
N THR A 56 56.35 -24.88 -21.45
CA THR A 56 56.32 -23.73 -22.35
C THR A 56 55.81 -22.48 -21.63
N LEU A 57 54.65 -22.57 -20.99
CA LEU A 57 54.03 -21.46 -20.26
C LEU A 57 54.73 -21.21 -18.90
N GLN A 58 55.41 -22.22 -18.34
CA GLN A 58 56.17 -22.11 -17.09
C GLN A 58 57.70 -22.10 -17.27
N ALA A 59 58.20 -21.93 -18.50
CA ALA A 59 59.65 -21.82 -18.82
C ALA A 59 60.32 -20.51 -18.38
N ILE A 60 59.67 -19.72 -17.52
CA ILE A 60 60.23 -18.45 -17.02
C ILE A 60 61.39 -18.69 -16.03
N GLY A 61 61.45 -19.90 -15.44
CA GLY A 61 62.67 -20.45 -14.84
C GLY A 61 63.12 -21.63 -15.69
N THR A 62 64.32 -21.56 -16.30
CA THR A 62 64.79 -22.65 -17.14
C THR A 62 65.24 -23.85 -16.30
N PRO A 63 64.98 -25.09 -16.76
CA PRO A 63 64.12 -25.43 -17.89
C PRO A 63 62.62 -25.65 -17.50
N PHE A 64 62.28 -25.78 -16.21
CA PHE A 64 60.92 -25.64 -15.64
C PHE A 64 60.99 -25.03 -14.24
N ASN A 65 60.09 -24.10 -13.90
CA ASN A 65 60.11 -23.47 -12.58
C ASN A 65 59.37 -24.27 -11.49
N LEU A 66 60.11 -25.05 -10.70
CA LEU A 66 59.59 -25.82 -9.55
C LEU A 66 58.87 -24.95 -8.50
N ARG A 67 59.17 -23.64 -8.42
CA ARG A 67 58.50 -22.73 -7.47
C ARG A 67 57.00 -22.57 -7.72
N ALA A 68 56.48 -23.05 -8.86
CA ALA A 68 55.06 -23.20 -9.13
C ALA A 68 54.34 -24.02 -8.03
N TYR A 69 54.94 -25.12 -7.56
CA TYR A 69 54.37 -25.92 -6.48
C TYR A 69 54.34 -25.12 -5.16
N GLY A 70 55.39 -24.35 -4.87
CA GLY A 70 55.40 -23.46 -3.70
C GLY A 70 54.38 -22.32 -3.76
N MET A 71 53.92 -21.93 -4.95
CA MET A 71 52.81 -20.98 -5.12
C MET A 71 51.48 -21.64 -4.74
N VAL A 72 51.21 -22.85 -5.25
CA VAL A 72 50.02 -23.65 -4.91
C VAL A 72 49.97 -23.92 -3.41
N GLU A 73 51.11 -24.30 -2.83
CA GLU A 73 51.25 -24.52 -1.39
C GLU A 73 50.83 -23.30 -0.57
N ARG A 74 51.33 -22.11 -0.93
CA ARG A 74 50.99 -20.87 -0.23
C ARG A 74 49.52 -20.50 -0.36
N LEU A 75 48.89 -20.74 -1.51
CA LEU A 75 47.45 -20.53 -1.68
C LEU A 75 46.65 -21.40 -0.71
N LEU A 76 46.97 -22.69 -0.65
CA LEU A 76 46.31 -23.64 0.25
C LEU A 76 46.53 -23.24 1.71
N TRP A 77 47.75 -22.85 2.10
CA TRP A 77 48.04 -22.38 3.46
C TRP A 77 47.37 -21.05 3.81
N ALA A 78 47.10 -20.20 2.82
CA ALA A 78 46.29 -18.99 2.95
C ALA A 78 44.77 -19.25 2.95
N GLY A 79 44.34 -20.52 2.93
CA GLY A 79 42.92 -20.89 3.01
C GLY A 79 42.21 -21.00 1.67
N ILE A 80 42.91 -20.82 0.55
CA ILE A 80 42.33 -20.73 -0.80
C ILE A 80 42.31 -22.12 -1.45
N PRO A 81 41.13 -22.65 -1.81
CA PRO A 81 41.03 -23.91 -2.55
C PRO A 81 41.63 -23.80 -3.94
N VAL A 82 42.28 -24.88 -4.39
CA VAL A 82 42.91 -24.95 -5.71
C VAL A 82 42.40 -26.17 -6.46
N LYS A 83 41.93 -25.99 -7.68
CA LYS A 83 41.50 -27.09 -8.57
C LYS A 83 42.71 -27.62 -9.33
N TRP A 84 42.89 -28.93 -9.36
CA TRP A 84 43.92 -29.61 -10.14
C TRP A 84 43.28 -30.18 -11.41
N ALA A 85 43.56 -29.56 -12.55
CA ALA A 85 42.93 -29.89 -13.81
C ALA A 85 43.74 -30.94 -14.56
N ILE A 86 43.13 -32.09 -14.84
CA ILE A 86 43.75 -33.20 -15.57
C ILE A 86 42.69 -33.83 -16.49
N ALA A 87 42.94 -33.84 -17.80
CA ALA A 87 42.01 -34.43 -18.77
C ALA A 87 42.03 -35.97 -18.68
N PRO A 88 40.87 -36.63 -18.45
CA PRO A 88 40.78 -38.08 -18.46
C PRO A 88 41.17 -38.68 -19.82
N GLY A 89 41.92 -39.78 -19.81
CA GLY A 89 42.29 -40.51 -21.02
C GLY A 89 43.26 -39.80 -21.95
N LYS A 90 43.85 -38.65 -21.56
CA LYS A 90 44.83 -37.94 -22.38
C LYS A 90 46.05 -38.81 -22.65
N ALA A 91 46.65 -38.66 -23.84
CA ALA A 91 47.96 -39.25 -24.11
C ALA A 91 49.06 -38.59 -23.25
N LYS A 92 50.22 -39.26 -23.12
CA LYS A 92 51.40 -38.62 -22.51
C LYS A 92 51.70 -37.30 -23.24
N ASP A 93 51.94 -36.25 -22.46
CA ASP A 93 52.16 -34.87 -22.94
C ASP A 93 50.95 -34.18 -23.59
N GLY A 94 49.76 -34.79 -23.55
CA GLY A 94 48.52 -34.20 -24.05
C GLY A 94 48.04 -33.00 -23.24
N VAL A 95 47.21 -32.18 -23.90
CA VAL A 95 46.56 -30.99 -23.33
C VAL A 95 45.51 -31.38 -22.28
N ASP A 96 45.46 -30.63 -21.18
CA ASP A 96 44.44 -30.79 -20.14
C ASP A 96 43.21 -29.94 -20.41
N PHE A 97 43.40 -28.68 -20.81
CA PHE A 97 42.34 -27.82 -21.33
C PHE A 97 42.92 -26.63 -22.10
N THR A 98 42.06 -25.96 -22.86
CA THR A 98 42.37 -24.70 -23.56
C THR A 98 41.51 -23.59 -22.99
N ALA A 99 42.09 -22.42 -22.74
CA ALA A 99 41.35 -21.24 -22.28
C ALA A 99 41.93 -19.97 -22.88
N THR A 100 41.07 -18.97 -23.09
CA THR A 100 41.52 -17.60 -23.38
C THR A 100 41.97 -16.95 -22.09
N ALA A 101 43.27 -16.66 -21.97
CA ALA A 101 43.86 -16.13 -20.76
C ALA A 101 45.00 -15.16 -21.04
N GLN A 102 45.20 -14.21 -20.12
CA GLN A 102 46.31 -13.26 -20.12
C GLN A 102 47.29 -13.59 -19.01
N ARG A 103 48.59 -13.37 -19.21
CA ARG A 103 49.57 -13.55 -18.13
C ARG A 103 49.56 -12.33 -17.23
N ILE A 104 49.50 -12.53 -15.92
CA ILE A 104 49.49 -11.45 -14.91
C ILE A 104 50.76 -11.41 -14.05
N SER A 105 51.53 -12.51 -13.99
CA SER A 105 52.81 -12.61 -13.27
C SER A 105 53.77 -13.52 -14.05
N PRO A 106 55.11 -13.33 -13.94
CA PRO A 106 55.80 -12.22 -13.28
C PRO A 106 55.81 -10.93 -14.12
N SER A 107 55.48 -11.05 -15.41
CA SER A 107 55.29 -9.93 -16.32
C SER A 107 54.01 -10.10 -17.12
N ALA A 108 53.28 -9.00 -17.29
CA ALA A 108 52.02 -9.01 -18.01
C ALA A 108 52.20 -9.38 -19.49
N ALA A 109 51.28 -10.19 -20.02
CA ALA A 109 51.18 -10.46 -21.45
C ALA A 109 49.70 -10.47 -21.85
N GLY A 110 49.39 -9.99 -23.07
CA GLY A 110 48.02 -9.88 -23.56
C GLY A 110 47.28 -11.22 -23.62
N ALA A 111 45.95 -11.16 -23.64
CA ALA A 111 45.10 -12.33 -23.71
C ALA A 111 45.32 -13.13 -25.01
N ALA A 112 45.44 -14.45 -24.89
CA ALA A 112 45.54 -15.37 -26.02
C ALA A 112 44.82 -16.69 -25.69
N SER A 113 44.45 -17.45 -26.72
CA SER A 113 44.00 -18.84 -26.54
C SER A 113 45.20 -19.74 -26.28
N LEU A 114 45.29 -20.29 -25.07
CA LEU A 114 46.44 -21.06 -24.59
C LEU A 114 46.01 -22.47 -24.20
N SER A 115 46.83 -23.46 -24.57
CA SER A 115 46.64 -24.85 -24.16
C SER A 115 47.50 -25.16 -22.95
N PHE A 116 46.88 -25.56 -21.86
CA PHE A 116 47.54 -25.89 -20.60
C PHE A 116 47.70 -27.40 -20.50
N SER A 117 48.92 -27.86 -20.23
CA SER A 117 49.26 -29.29 -20.14
C SER A 117 50.04 -29.58 -18.85
N GLY A 118 50.24 -30.87 -18.54
CA GLY A 118 51.04 -31.30 -17.40
C GLY A 118 50.39 -31.09 -16.04
N GLY A 119 49.05 -31.05 -16.00
CA GLY A 119 48.26 -30.96 -14.76
C GLY A 119 48.24 -29.55 -14.15
N PRO A 120 47.81 -28.51 -14.88
CA PRO A 120 47.72 -27.14 -14.38
C PRO A 120 46.82 -27.01 -13.12
N PHE A 121 47.13 -26.02 -12.30
CA PHE A 121 46.33 -25.66 -11.12
C PHE A 121 45.49 -24.42 -11.38
N VAL A 122 44.26 -24.39 -10.88
CA VAL A 122 43.30 -23.32 -11.13
C VAL A 122 42.70 -22.82 -9.81
N VAL A 123 42.76 -21.50 -9.57
CA VAL A 123 41.99 -20.84 -8.52
C VAL A 123 40.70 -20.31 -9.15
N HIS A 124 39.56 -20.74 -8.63
CA HIS A 124 38.26 -20.27 -9.10
C HIS A 124 38.09 -18.77 -8.82
N ARG A 125 37.38 -18.06 -9.70
CA ARG A 125 37.12 -16.61 -9.61
C ARG A 125 36.70 -16.13 -8.22
N ASP A 126 35.84 -16.89 -7.53
CA ASP A 126 35.35 -16.56 -6.18
C ASP A 126 36.46 -16.36 -5.15
N PHE A 127 37.63 -16.95 -5.37
CA PHE A 127 38.81 -16.79 -4.52
C PHE A 127 39.94 -16.00 -5.18
N ALA A 128 39.71 -15.41 -6.37
CA ALA A 128 40.76 -14.74 -7.14
C ALA A 128 41.32 -13.52 -6.40
N VAL A 129 40.47 -12.70 -5.77
CA VAL A 129 40.90 -11.52 -5.01
C VAL A 129 41.83 -11.89 -3.83
N PRO A 130 41.42 -12.76 -2.89
CA PRO A 130 42.34 -13.19 -1.83
C PRO A 130 43.57 -13.93 -2.37
N ALA A 131 43.46 -14.65 -3.49
CA ALA A 131 44.60 -15.30 -4.14
C ALA A 131 45.59 -14.32 -4.74
N LEU A 132 45.15 -13.22 -5.33
CA LEU A 132 46.03 -12.19 -5.89
C LEU A 132 46.92 -11.57 -4.83
N THR A 133 46.45 -11.41 -3.58
CA THR A 133 47.28 -10.97 -2.45
C THR A 133 48.46 -11.92 -2.23
N VAL A 134 48.22 -13.23 -2.25
CA VAL A 134 49.27 -14.26 -2.08
C VAL A 134 50.17 -14.33 -3.31
N ILE A 135 49.59 -14.27 -4.52
CA ILE A 135 50.31 -14.34 -5.79
C ILE A 135 51.25 -13.15 -5.95
N ASN A 136 50.78 -11.93 -5.71
CA ASN A 136 51.59 -10.73 -5.86
C ASN A 136 52.76 -10.67 -4.86
N ALA A 137 52.60 -11.28 -3.68
CA ALA A 137 53.68 -11.37 -2.69
C ALA A 137 54.76 -12.40 -3.04
N TYR A 138 54.44 -13.44 -3.82
CA TYR A 138 55.35 -14.57 -4.07
C TYR A 138 55.77 -14.71 -5.53
N ALA A 139 54.84 -14.73 -6.47
CA ALA A 139 55.07 -15.12 -7.85
C ALA A 139 56.08 -14.22 -8.60
N PRO A 140 56.04 -12.87 -8.48
CA PRO A 140 57.00 -11.99 -9.18
C PRO A 140 58.45 -12.23 -8.75
N ALA A 141 58.71 -12.31 -7.44
CA ALA A 141 60.06 -12.52 -6.90
C ALA A 141 60.62 -13.93 -7.19
N ASN A 142 59.76 -14.86 -7.58
CA ASN A 142 60.10 -16.26 -7.80
C ASN A 142 59.91 -16.70 -9.26
N ASN A 143 59.64 -15.75 -10.18
CA ASN A 143 59.41 -15.98 -11.60
C ASN A 143 58.32 -17.03 -11.91
N VAL A 144 57.29 -17.13 -11.06
CA VAL A 144 56.18 -18.06 -11.27
C VAL A 144 55.18 -17.41 -12.24
N ALA A 145 54.90 -18.08 -13.37
CA ALA A 145 53.86 -17.58 -14.26
C ALA A 145 52.48 -17.84 -13.66
N VAL A 146 51.61 -16.84 -13.77
CA VAL A 146 50.19 -16.97 -13.43
C VAL A 146 49.39 -16.29 -14.52
N TYR A 147 48.33 -16.95 -14.97
CA TYR A 147 47.44 -16.48 -16.01
C TYR A 147 46.06 -16.20 -15.42
N GLN A 148 45.34 -15.22 -15.95
CA GLN A 148 43.94 -14.97 -15.63
C GLN A 148 43.09 -15.22 -16.87
N THR A 149 42.06 -16.04 -16.72
CA THR A 149 41.07 -16.28 -17.77
C THR A 149 40.32 -14.99 -18.10
N THR A 150 40.06 -14.73 -19.38
CA THR A 150 39.26 -13.58 -19.84
C THR A 150 37.94 -14.00 -20.47
N ALA A 151 37.69 -15.31 -20.57
CA ALA A 151 36.44 -15.92 -20.98
C ALA A 151 36.24 -17.22 -20.19
N ASP A 152 35.00 -17.68 -20.09
CA ASP A 152 34.67 -18.94 -19.44
C ASP A 152 35.29 -20.13 -20.19
N ALA A 153 35.75 -21.14 -19.45
CA ALA A 153 36.32 -22.37 -19.99
C ALA A 153 35.72 -23.60 -19.28
N THR A 154 35.44 -24.66 -20.04
CA THR A 154 35.07 -25.96 -19.44
C THR A 154 36.33 -26.77 -19.18
N VAL A 155 36.54 -27.20 -17.94
CA VAL A 155 37.77 -27.83 -17.48
C VAL A 155 37.47 -29.14 -16.77
N SER A 156 38.22 -30.20 -17.09
CA SER A 156 38.18 -31.45 -16.33
C SER A 156 39.00 -31.30 -15.05
N VAL A 157 38.33 -31.17 -13.91
CA VAL A 157 38.94 -31.04 -12.60
C VAL A 157 39.06 -32.41 -11.98
N ARG A 158 40.30 -32.85 -11.73
CA ARG A 158 40.56 -34.15 -11.09
C ARG A 158 40.38 -34.08 -9.58
N HIS A 159 40.90 -33.03 -8.97
CA HIS A 159 40.80 -32.81 -7.53
C HIS A 159 40.54 -31.33 -7.25
N THR A 160 39.63 -31.03 -6.34
CA THR A 160 39.65 -29.73 -5.65
C THR A 160 40.45 -29.91 -4.37
N LEU A 161 41.64 -29.31 -4.34
CA LEU A 161 42.56 -29.37 -3.21
C LEU A 161 42.04 -28.48 -2.08
N THR A 162 41.63 -29.13 -1.00
CA THR A 162 41.13 -28.51 0.24
C THR A 162 41.95 -28.98 1.45
N HIS A 163 43.22 -29.29 1.24
CA HIS A 163 44.15 -29.60 2.31
C HIS A 163 45.38 -28.71 2.18
N LYS A 164 46.04 -28.43 3.30
CA LYS A 164 47.33 -27.74 3.39
C LYS A 164 48.40 -28.82 3.41
N PRO A 165 49.16 -29.05 2.31
CA PRO A 165 50.20 -30.05 2.34
C PRO A 165 51.17 -29.79 3.49
N LYS A 166 51.55 -30.86 4.20
CA LYS A 166 52.53 -30.78 5.27
C LYS A 166 53.34 -32.06 5.28
N VAL A 167 54.61 -31.96 4.92
CA VAL A 167 55.47 -33.11 4.66
C VAL A 167 56.27 -33.48 5.90
N ALA A 168 56.17 -34.74 6.32
CA ALA A 168 57.06 -35.33 7.30
C ALA A 168 58.19 -36.05 6.55
N VAL A 169 59.38 -35.44 6.48
CA VAL A 169 60.56 -36.01 5.82
C VAL A 169 61.32 -36.86 6.82
N PHE A 170 61.49 -38.15 6.54
CA PHE A 170 62.13 -39.07 7.49
C PHE A 170 63.66 -38.99 7.43
N ASP A 171 64.29 -39.04 8.60
CA ASP A 171 65.74 -39.05 8.76
C ASP A 171 66.17 -40.23 9.66
N ASP A 172 66.15 -41.43 9.08
CA ASP A 172 66.53 -42.70 9.69
C ASP A 172 67.82 -43.33 9.10
N GLY A 173 68.53 -42.54 8.29
CA GLY A 173 69.81 -42.88 7.68
C GLY A 173 70.69 -41.70 7.28
N ALA A 174 70.44 -40.49 7.81
CA ALA A 174 71.07 -39.22 7.40
C ALA A 174 70.78 -38.80 5.94
N SER A 175 69.62 -39.21 5.41
CA SER A 175 69.22 -39.07 4.00
C SER A 175 68.12 -38.03 3.76
N ALA A 176 67.61 -37.36 4.81
CA ALA A 176 66.57 -36.33 4.69
C ALA A 176 66.96 -35.13 3.80
N THR A 177 68.26 -34.90 3.58
CA THR A 177 68.80 -33.86 2.68
C THR A 177 68.31 -34.02 1.24
N ILE A 178 68.00 -35.25 0.81
CA ILE A 178 67.51 -35.56 -0.55
C ILE A 178 66.14 -34.88 -0.78
N HIS A 179 65.13 -35.26 0.02
CA HIS A 179 63.78 -34.72 -0.11
C HIS A 179 63.70 -33.23 0.28
N THR A 180 64.49 -32.78 1.25
CA THR A 180 64.51 -31.35 1.60
C THR A 180 65.11 -30.48 0.49
N THR A 181 66.03 -31.01 -0.32
CA THR A 181 66.52 -30.31 -1.54
C THR A 181 65.39 -30.08 -2.54
N TYR A 182 64.52 -31.07 -2.76
CA TYR A 182 63.36 -30.96 -3.66
C TYR A 182 62.38 -29.90 -3.17
N LEU A 183 62.02 -29.98 -1.88
CA LEU A 183 61.08 -29.07 -1.24
C LEU A 183 61.62 -27.63 -1.26
N ASN A 184 62.90 -27.42 -0.95
CA ASN A 184 63.54 -26.10 -0.99
C ASN A 184 63.58 -25.54 -2.42
N ALA A 185 63.90 -26.36 -3.42
CA ALA A 185 63.87 -25.96 -4.84
C ALA A 185 62.46 -25.55 -5.31
N ALA A 186 61.42 -26.22 -4.78
CA ALA A 186 60.02 -25.87 -4.99
C ALA A 186 59.53 -24.67 -4.15
N GLY A 187 60.36 -24.14 -3.25
CA GLY A 187 60.04 -22.98 -2.41
C GLY A 187 59.22 -23.29 -1.15
N PHE A 188 59.23 -24.53 -0.68
CA PHE A 188 58.61 -24.92 0.59
C PHE A 188 59.42 -24.42 1.79
N ILE A 189 58.75 -24.12 2.90
CA ILE A 189 59.36 -23.50 4.08
C ILE A 189 59.46 -24.55 5.20
N SER A 190 60.69 -24.79 5.68
CA SER A 190 60.94 -25.65 6.84
C SER A 190 60.20 -25.16 8.09
N GLY A 191 59.65 -26.08 8.88
CA GLY A 191 58.86 -25.77 10.07
C GLY A 191 57.40 -25.39 9.78
N THR A 192 57.09 -24.94 8.56
CA THR A 192 55.72 -24.59 8.13
C THR A 192 55.15 -25.69 7.24
N HIS A 193 55.70 -25.86 6.03
CA HIS A 193 55.21 -26.82 5.03
C HIS A 193 55.86 -28.20 5.17
N TYR A 194 57.02 -28.31 5.83
CA TYR A 194 57.62 -29.60 6.12
C TYR A 194 58.41 -29.61 7.43
N ASN A 195 58.58 -30.80 8.00
CA ASN A 195 59.46 -31.04 9.13
C ASN A 195 60.32 -32.27 8.84
N ILE A 196 61.58 -32.23 9.28
CA ILE A 196 62.42 -33.41 9.34
C ILE A 196 62.04 -34.17 10.60
N ILE A 197 61.76 -35.47 10.47
CA ILE A 197 61.36 -36.37 11.55
C ILE A 197 62.53 -37.32 11.83
N PRO A 198 63.27 -37.14 12.94
CA PRO A 198 64.34 -38.04 13.31
C PRO A 198 63.83 -39.46 13.56
N ALA A 199 64.67 -40.46 13.27
CA ALA A 199 64.40 -41.89 13.50
C ALA A 199 63.74 -42.19 14.86
N ALA A 200 64.23 -41.56 15.93
CA ALA A 200 63.77 -41.75 17.30
C ALA A 200 62.29 -41.38 17.51
N THR A 201 61.74 -40.53 16.65
CA THR A 201 60.37 -40.00 16.75
C THR A 201 59.49 -40.40 15.57
N LEU A 202 59.98 -41.17 14.60
CA LEU A 202 59.22 -41.56 13.41
C LEU A 202 57.92 -42.30 13.76
N VAL A 203 57.92 -43.10 14.83
CA VAL A 203 56.71 -43.78 15.36
C VAL A 203 55.56 -42.83 15.74
N THR A 204 55.84 -41.52 15.87
CA THR A 204 54.81 -40.49 16.10
C THR A 204 54.04 -40.12 14.83
N VAL A 205 54.57 -40.45 13.65
CA VAL A 205 53.90 -40.28 12.35
C VAL A 205 52.92 -41.44 12.14
N ASN A 206 51.85 -41.42 12.94
CA ASN A 206 50.80 -42.44 12.99
C ASN A 206 49.42 -41.82 12.66
N ALA A 207 48.33 -42.52 12.98
CA ALA A 207 46.97 -42.09 12.67
C ALA A 207 46.61 -40.66 13.15
N SER A 208 47.22 -40.17 14.24
CA SER A 208 46.97 -38.85 14.82
C SER A 208 47.87 -37.73 14.29
N ALA A 209 48.88 -38.04 13.47
CA ALA A 209 49.92 -37.10 13.08
C ALA A 209 49.42 -35.96 12.19
N CYS A 210 49.89 -34.73 12.44
CA CYS A 210 49.54 -33.55 11.65
C CYS A 210 50.48 -33.34 10.46
N TYR A 211 50.56 -34.34 9.61
CA TYR A 211 51.25 -34.33 8.31
C TYR A 211 50.30 -34.89 7.25
N THR A 212 50.34 -34.38 6.03
CA THR A 212 49.51 -34.90 4.92
C THR A 212 50.20 -36.04 4.20
N ILE A 213 51.54 -36.04 4.20
CA ILE A 213 52.37 -37.07 3.60
C ILE A 213 53.64 -37.30 4.43
N GLY A 214 54.02 -38.56 4.61
CA GLY A 214 55.33 -38.97 5.09
C GLY A 214 56.21 -39.35 3.90
N THR A 215 57.48 -38.95 3.89
CA THR A 215 58.38 -39.24 2.77
C THR A 215 59.69 -39.86 3.25
N GLU A 216 59.97 -41.06 2.75
CA GLU A 216 61.18 -41.83 3.04
C GLU A 216 62.16 -41.75 1.86
N PRO A 217 63.27 -41.01 1.97
CA PRO A 217 64.23 -40.88 0.87
C PRO A 217 65.09 -42.13 0.65
N HIS A 218 65.61 -42.75 1.71
CA HIS A 218 66.56 -43.86 1.59
C HIS A 218 66.85 -44.55 2.93
N PHE A 219 65.99 -45.50 3.35
CA PHE A 219 66.25 -46.32 4.52
C PHE A 219 66.66 -47.76 4.15
N GLY A 220 67.93 -48.12 4.41
CA GLY A 220 68.55 -49.38 3.98
C GLY A 220 68.71 -50.48 5.03
N ALA A 221 68.04 -50.39 6.18
CA ALA A 221 68.09 -51.46 7.19
C ALA A 221 66.98 -52.49 6.95
N SER A 222 67.25 -53.78 7.18
CA SER A 222 66.21 -54.81 7.17
C SER A 222 65.27 -54.62 8.36
N ALA A 223 64.19 -53.85 8.16
CA ALA A 223 63.15 -53.64 9.16
C ALA A 223 62.59 -55.02 9.61
N PRO A 224 62.68 -55.38 10.90
CA PRO A 224 62.18 -56.66 11.38
C PRO A 224 60.67 -56.77 11.16
N ALA A 225 60.15 -58.00 11.12
CA ALA A 225 58.72 -58.24 10.90
C ALA A 225 57.80 -57.44 11.85
N SER A 226 58.25 -57.11 13.06
CA SER A 226 57.51 -56.32 14.06
C SER A 226 57.96 -54.86 14.15
N ASP A 227 58.53 -54.28 13.09
CA ASP A 227 59.05 -52.91 13.10
C ASP A 227 57.95 -51.87 13.47
N PRO A 228 58.12 -51.11 14.56
CA PRO A 228 57.13 -50.14 15.02
C PRO A 228 57.00 -48.91 14.09
N GLN A 229 58.03 -48.56 13.31
CA GLN A 229 57.99 -47.47 12.35
C GLN A 229 57.12 -47.85 11.15
N VAL A 230 57.32 -49.04 10.59
CA VAL A 230 56.48 -49.54 9.48
C VAL A 230 55.02 -49.68 9.92
N ASN A 231 54.76 -50.10 11.16
CA ASN A 231 53.41 -50.11 11.74
C ASN A 231 52.80 -48.69 11.84
N ALA A 232 53.57 -47.72 12.33
CA ALA A 232 53.11 -46.33 12.43
C ALA A 232 52.75 -45.75 11.05
N ILE A 233 53.58 -45.97 10.03
CA ILE A 233 53.29 -45.56 8.65
C ILE A 233 52.05 -46.26 8.10
N ARG A 234 51.87 -47.55 8.37
CA ARG A 234 50.64 -48.24 7.97
C ARG A 234 49.40 -47.60 8.59
N GLN A 235 49.43 -47.30 9.89
CA GLN A 235 48.35 -46.62 10.59
C GLN A 235 48.10 -45.22 10.03
N PHE A 236 49.17 -44.46 9.76
CA PHE A 236 49.09 -43.14 9.15
C PHE A 236 48.40 -43.19 7.80
N VAL A 237 48.79 -44.10 6.91
CA VAL A 237 48.18 -44.26 5.58
C VAL A 237 46.72 -44.73 5.70
N GLN A 238 46.44 -45.73 6.52
CA GLN A 238 45.07 -46.23 6.72
C GLN A 238 44.12 -45.18 7.32
N SER A 239 44.66 -44.20 8.06
CA SER A 239 43.89 -43.08 8.60
C SER A 239 43.66 -41.92 7.61
N GLY A 240 44.19 -42.01 6.39
CA GLY A 240 44.04 -40.98 5.36
C GLY A 240 45.30 -40.17 5.06
N GLY A 241 46.41 -40.39 5.76
CA GLY A 241 47.73 -39.86 5.38
C GLY A 241 48.23 -40.49 4.07
N ASN A 242 49.18 -39.82 3.41
CA ASN A 242 49.85 -40.36 2.22
C ASN A 242 51.30 -40.75 2.56
N PHE A 243 51.91 -41.68 1.84
CA PHE A 243 53.28 -42.09 2.08
C PHE A 243 54.04 -42.21 0.77
N LEU A 244 55.25 -41.68 0.69
CA LEU A 244 56.15 -41.88 -0.44
C LEU A 244 57.45 -42.51 0.03
N ALA A 245 57.92 -43.53 -0.69
CA ALA A 245 59.25 -44.09 -0.48
C ALA A 245 60.05 -44.09 -1.78
N GLU A 246 61.31 -43.68 -1.67
CA GLU A 246 62.31 -43.70 -2.74
C GLU A 246 63.37 -44.76 -2.45
N CYS A 247 63.97 -45.31 -3.51
CA CYS A 247 65.12 -46.22 -3.43
C CYS A 247 64.96 -47.37 -2.40
N GLU A 248 65.91 -47.58 -1.47
CA GLU A 248 65.81 -48.62 -0.43
C GLU A 248 64.63 -48.44 0.52
N GLY A 249 64.04 -47.24 0.61
CA GLY A 249 62.77 -47.07 1.32
C GLY A 249 61.69 -48.01 0.76
N ILE A 250 61.70 -48.26 -0.55
CA ILE A 250 60.73 -49.17 -1.19
C ILE A 250 60.89 -50.58 -0.63
N THR A 251 62.10 -51.13 -0.63
CA THR A 251 62.36 -52.50 -0.15
C THR A 251 62.05 -52.60 1.34
N THR A 252 62.43 -51.61 2.14
CA THR A 252 62.19 -51.62 3.59
C THR A 252 60.71 -51.67 3.95
N TYR A 253 59.90 -50.79 3.36
CA TYR A 253 58.47 -50.72 3.66
C TYR A 253 57.67 -51.81 2.93
N GLU A 254 58.02 -52.17 1.71
CA GLU A 254 57.26 -53.15 0.92
C GLU A 254 57.57 -54.60 1.32
N ASN A 255 58.81 -54.92 1.71
CA ASN A 255 59.21 -56.29 2.10
C ASN A 255 58.95 -56.61 3.57
N ASN A 256 58.52 -55.66 4.41
CA ASN A 256 58.08 -55.97 5.76
C ASN A 256 56.85 -56.90 5.73
N PRO A 257 56.94 -58.14 6.24
CA PRO A 257 55.90 -59.15 6.04
C PRO A 257 54.63 -58.94 6.86
N THR A 258 54.68 -58.12 7.93
CA THR A 258 53.55 -57.91 8.86
C THR A 258 52.83 -56.60 8.60
N TYR A 259 53.58 -55.49 8.57
CA TYR A 259 53.04 -54.14 8.49
C TYR A 259 53.32 -53.47 7.14
N GLY A 260 54.09 -54.09 6.25
CA GLY A 260 54.41 -53.61 4.90
C GLY A 260 53.49 -54.15 3.79
N ARG A 261 54.01 -54.39 2.59
CA ARG A 261 53.24 -54.91 1.43
C ARG A 261 52.07 -54.00 1.04
N PHE A 262 52.37 -52.71 0.87
CA PHE A 262 51.40 -51.69 0.52
C PHE A 262 50.89 -51.87 -0.91
N GLN A 263 51.77 -52.27 -1.84
CA GLN A 263 51.45 -52.33 -3.27
C GLN A 263 51.40 -53.75 -3.84
N THR A 264 52.00 -54.73 -3.17
CA THR A 264 52.13 -56.11 -3.65
C THR A 264 51.59 -57.12 -2.63
N THR A 265 51.39 -58.37 -3.06
CA THR A 265 50.91 -59.45 -2.18
C THR A 265 52.03 -60.12 -1.37
N THR A 266 53.27 -60.11 -1.86
CA THR A 266 54.40 -60.85 -1.28
C THR A 266 55.64 -60.02 -0.96
N GLY A 267 55.70 -58.74 -1.37
CA GLY A 267 56.89 -57.89 -1.36
C GLY A 267 57.50 -57.76 -2.77
N VAL A 268 58.68 -57.14 -2.89
CA VAL A 268 59.37 -56.80 -4.14
C VAL A 268 60.82 -57.31 -4.23
N ILE A 269 61.26 -57.57 -5.46
CA ILE A 269 62.64 -57.79 -5.90
C ILE A 269 63.15 -56.58 -6.70
N VAL A 270 64.47 -56.40 -6.73
CA VAL A 270 65.16 -55.25 -7.33
C VAL A 270 66.00 -55.68 -8.53
N GLY A 271 66.00 -54.89 -9.60
CA GLY A 271 66.57 -55.24 -10.91
C GLY A 271 67.80 -54.47 -11.35
N ASN A 272 67.85 -53.16 -11.04
CA ASN A 272 68.87 -52.13 -11.31
C ASN A 272 69.54 -52.09 -12.70
N ALA A 273 69.14 -52.93 -13.65
CA ALA A 273 69.91 -53.20 -14.87
C ALA A 273 69.29 -52.62 -16.15
N ARG A 274 68.15 -51.92 -16.08
CA ARG A 274 67.35 -51.57 -17.28
C ARG A 274 67.21 -50.09 -17.50
N THR A 275 67.26 -49.71 -18.78
CA THR A 275 67.15 -48.33 -19.28
C THR A 275 65.81 -48.10 -20.00
N GLY A 276 65.31 -46.87 -19.91
CA GLY A 276 64.09 -46.40 -20.58
C GLY A 276 62.83 -46.52 -19.72
N ILE A 277 61.85 -45.65 -19.99
CA ILE A 277 60.63 -45.51 -19.17
C ILE A 277 59.40 -45.36 -20.07
N GLN A 278 58.34 -46.11 -19.76
CA GLN A 278 56.98 -45.94 -20.27
C GLN A 278 56.09 -45.34 -19.18
N TYR A 279 55.16 -44.47 -19.60
CA TYR A 279 54.19 -43.81 -18.72
C TYR A 279 52.79 -44.35 -19.02
N PRO A 280 52.39 -45.46 -18.38
CA PRO A 280 51.10 -46.08 -18.68
C PRO A 280 49.91 -45.31 -18.14
N SER A 281 50.10 -44.31 -17.27
CA SER A 281 49.03 -43.56 -16.58
C SER A 281 49.17 -42.02 -16.69
N PRO A 282 49.29 -41.47 -17.91
CA PRO A 282 49.56 -40.03 -18.13
C PRO A 282 48.42 -39.09 -17.72
N ASP A 283 47.22 -39.63 -17.50
CA ASP A 283 46.01 -38.92 -17.09
C ASP A 283 45.75 -38.97 -15.57
N LEU A 284 46.73 -39.46 -14.78
CA LEU A 284 46.66 -39.53 -13.33
C LEU A 284 47.63 -38.56 -12.63
N PRO A 285 47.28 -38.02 -11.44
CA PRO A 285 48.05 -36.98 -10.74
C PRO A 285 49.55 -37.21 -10.60
N TYR A 286 49.98 -38.43 -10.24
CA TYR A 286 51.40 -38.70 -10.01
C TYR A 286 52.26 -38.57 -11.29
N SER A 287 51.66 -38.75 -12.47
CA SER A 287 52.33 -38.64 -13.78
C SER A 287 52.18 -37.27 -14.45
N GLN A 288 51.76 -36.23 -13.73
CA GLN A 288 51.57 -34.91 -14.32
C GLN A 288 52.90 -34.16 -14.53
N PHE A 289 53.47 -34.37 -15.71
CA PHE A 289 54.63 -33.65 -16.24
C PHE A 289 54.78 -33.78 -17.75
N ILE A 290 55.53 -32.86 -18.37
CA ILE A 290 55.81 -32.83 -19.80
C ILE A 290 57.25 -33.30 -20.08
N GLY A 291 57.41 -34.23 -21.02
CA GLY A 291 58.70 -34.84 -21.36
C GLY A 291 58.99 -36.14 -20.58
N ALA A 292 60.25 -36.60 -20.59
CA ALA A 292 60.66 -37.82 -19.91
C ALA A 292 61.11 -37.56 -18.46
N MET A 293 61.12 -38.58 -17.62
CA MET A 293 61.76 -38.57 -16.31
C MET A 293 63.15 -39.23 -16.43
N ALA A 294 64.13 -38.71 -15.68
CA ALA A 294 65.45 -39.30 -15.60
C ALA A 294 65.39 -40.70 -14.96
N ASP A 295 66.13 -41.64 -15.53
CA ASP A 295 66.27 -43.00 -14.98
C ASP A 295 67.42 -43.03 -13.96
N VAL A 296 67.24 -42.30 -12.85
CA VAL A 296 68.29 -42.07 -11.86
C VAL A 296 68.63 -43.36 -11.11
N GLY A 297 69.92 -43.54 -10.83
CA GLY A 297 70.45 -44.70 -10.12
C GLY A 297 70.14 -44.72 -8.63
N GLY A 298 70.79 -45.65 -7.94
CA GLY A 298 70.61 -45.93 -6.52
C GLY A 298 70.62 -47.45 -6.28
N SER A 299 70.33 -47.84 -5.05
CA SER A 299 70.22 -49.25 -4.67
C SER A 299 68.91 -49.90 -5.14
N VAL A 300 67.87 -49.11 -5.45
CA VAL A 300 66.61 -49.58 -6.06
C VAL A 300 66.17 -48.61 -7.17
N ARG A 301 66.44 -48.95 -8.42
CA ARG A 301 66.05 -48.20 -9.63
C ARG A 301 64.77 -48.74 -10.26
N ASP A 302 64.62 -50.06 -10.31
CA ASP A 302 63.41 -50.73 -10.79
C ASP A 302 63.11 -51.96 -9.95
N PHE A 303 61.82 -52.20 -9.72
CA PHE A 303 61.32 -53.22 -8.81
C PHE A 303 60.14 -54.00 -9.40
N GLN A 304 59.94 -55.21 -8.92
CA GLN A 304 58.83 -56.09 -9.29
C GLN A 304 58.35 -56.90 -8.10
N PRO A 305 57.11 -57.42 -8.09
CA PRO A 305 56.67 -58.35 -7.06
C PRO A 305 57.60 -59.57 -6.94
N LEU A 306 57.81 -60.04 -5.71
CA LEU A 306 58.50 -61.30 -5.41
C LEU A 306 57.81 -62.49 -6.09
N SER A 307 58.54 -63.59 -6.30
CA SER A 307 58.01 -64.84 -6.88
C SER A 307 56.70 -65.28 -6.21
N GLY A 308 55.69 -65.64 -7.01
CA GLY A 308 54.34 -65.98 -6.54
C GLY A 308 53.46 -64.77 -6.14
N GLY A 309 53.99 -63.55 -6.24
CA GLY A 309 53.27 -62.31 -5.95
C GLY A 309 52.56 -61.67 -7.13
N ALA A 310 51.82 -60.61 -6.87
CA ALA A 310 51.29 -59.70 -7.87
C ALA A 310 51.20 -58.29 -7.27
N TYR A 311 51.12 -57.27 -8.13
CA TYR A 311 50.60 -55.98 -7.71
C TYR A 311 49.15 -56.16 -7.24
N ARG A 312 48.79 -55.51 -6.15
CA ARG A 312 47.42 -55.47 -5.66
C ARG A 312 46.56 -54.76 -6.70
N ALA A 313 45.28 -55.11 -6.75
CA ALA A 313 44.33 -54.39 -7.60
C ALA A 313 44.36 -52.89 -7.27
N SER A 314 44.56 -52.49 -6.02
CA SER A 314 44.65 -51.09 -5.65
C SER A 314 45.95 -50.37 -6.07
N ALA A 315 46.84 -51.00 -6.86
CA ALA A 315 48.11 -50.45 -7.30
C ALA A 315 48.14 -50.21 -8.82
N GLU A 316 48.70 -49.07 -9.22
CA GLU A 316 48.77 -48.58 -10.60
C GLU A 316 50.22 -48.21 -10.93
N MET A 317 50.65 -48.50 -12.17
CA MET A 317 51.98 -48.12 -12.64
C MET A 317 51.93 -46.71 -13.21
N HIS A 318 52.94 -45.91 -12.92
CA HIS A 318 53.07 -44.54 -13.44
C HIS A 318 54.36 -44.37 -14.26
N ALA A 319 55.39 -45.14 -13.91
CA ALA A 319 56.61 -45.30 -14.68
C ALA A 319 57.01 -46.78 -14.64
N ARG A 320 57.29 -47.38 -15.80
CA ARG A 320 57.74 -48.78 -15.91
C ARG A 320 58.76 -48.98 -17.01
N SER A 321 59.56 -50.03 -16.90
CA SER A 321 60.49 -50.42 -17.97
C SER A 321 59.71 -50.85 -19.23
N PRO A 322 60.18 -50.51 -20.45
CA PRO A 322 59.47 -50.80 -21.70
C PRO A 322 59.29 -52.29 -22.02
N SER A 323 60.13 -53.16 -21.45
CA SER A 323 60.10 -54.61 -21.67
C SER A 323 60.82 -55.42 -20.58
N GLY A 324 60.58 -56.74 -20.58
CA GLY A 324 61.27 -57.77 -19.79
C GLY A 324 60.67 -58.08 -18.41
N SER A 325 61.26 -59.05 -17.70
CA SER A 325 60.94 -59.44 -16.29
C SER A 325 62.24 -59.61 -15.48
N LEU A 326 62.30 -59.17 -14.22
CA LEU A 326 63.50 -59.24 -13.35
C LEU A 326 63.90 -60.67 -12.94
N GLY A 327 63.17 -61.69 -13.38
CA GLY A 327 63.40 -63.09 -13.02
C GLY A 327 62.63 -63.51 -11.77
N GLY A 328 62.56 -64.82 -11.50
CA GLY A 328 61.78 -65.37 -10.37
C GLY A 328 60.41 -65.95 -10.72
N GLY A 329 60.16 -66.34 -11.97
CA GLY A 329 58.92 -67.03 -12.38
C GLY A 329 57.73 -66.13 -12.76
N GLN A 330 57.96 -64.84 -12.97
CA GLN A 330 56.93 -63.83 -13.27
C GLN A 330 57.05 -63.30 -14.70
N ALA A 331 56.80 -64.14 -15.71
CA ALA A 331 56.77 -63.70 -17.10
C ALA A 331 55.52 -62.82 -17.34
N GLY A 332 55.72 -61.61 -17.89
CA GLY A 332 54.62 -60.71 -18.28
C GLY A 332 54.34 -59.52 -17.34
N ILE A 333 54.95 -59.47 -16.14
CA ILE A 333 54.93 -58.26 -15.30
C ILE A 333 56.15 -57.41 -15.64
N LEU A 334 55.93 -56.13 -15.98
CA LEU A 334 57.00 -55.18 -16.29
C LEU A 334 57.58 -54.54 -15.02
N PRO A 335 58.90 -54.27 -14.96
CA PRO A 335 59.50 -53.62 -13.79
C PRO A 335 58.94 -52.22 -13.61
N ALA A 336 58.48 -51.92 -12.40
CA ALA A 336 58.05 -50.59 -12.02
C ALA A 336 59.28 -49.72 -11.72
N LYS A 337 59.21 -48.48 -12.16
CA LYS A 337 60.09 -47.38 -11.75
C LYS A 337 59.32 -46.33 -10.96
N GLY A 338 57.99 -46.35 -11.03
CA GLY A 338 57.13 -45.55 -10.16
C GLY A 338 55.72 -46.11 -10.14
N THR A 339 55.16 -46.30 -8.94
CA THR A 339 53.83 -46.90 -8.73
C THR A 339 53.08 -46.20 -7.61
N VAL A 340 51.76 -46.21 -7.70
CA VAL A 340 50.87 -45.68 -6.67
C VAL A 340 49.89 -46.76 -6.28
N SER A 341 49.67 -46.93 -4.98
CA SER A 341 48.54 -47.71 -4.49
C SER A 341 47.66 -46.90 -3.55
N ARG A 342 46.42 -47.36 -3.34
CA ARG A 342 45.55 -46.82 -2.30
C ARG A 342 45.14 -47.94 -1.32
N LEU A 343 45.33 -47.72 -0.02
CA LEU A 343 44.85 -48.67 0.98
C LEU A 343 43.35 -48.48 1.23
N SER A 344 42.63 -49.58 1.49
CA SER A 344 41.22 -49.54 1.88
C SER A 344 41.06 -48.92 3.27
N GLY A 345 40.10 -48.00 3.45
CA GLY A 345 39.75 -47.45 4.77
C GLY A 345 39.28 -45.99 4.75
N PRO A 346 40.09 -45.02 4.27
CA PRO A 346 39.75 -43.61 4.33
C PRO A 346 38.96 -43.14 3.10
N SER A 347 38.09 -42.14 3.27
CA SER A 347 37.35 -41.50 2.17
C SER A 347 38.25 -40.60 1.30
N VAL A 348 39.27 -39.96 1.88
CA VAL A 348 40.29 -39.12 1.22
C VAL A 348 41.69 -39.53 1.68
N GLY A 349 42.65 -39.59 0.75
CA GLY A 349 44.03 -40.02 1.02
C GLY A 349 44.19 -41.53 1.12
N GLY A 350 45.22 -41.95 1.87
CA GLY A 350 45.62 -43.35 1.98
C GLY A 350 46.44 -43.85 0.80
N PHE A 351 47.13 -42.95 0.11
CA PHE A 351 47.98 -43.28 -1.02
C PHE A 351 49.38 -43.66 -0.58
N VAL A 352 49.94 -44.68 -1.22
CA VAL A 352 51.35 -45.06 -1.10
C VAL A 352 52.00 -44.92 -2.47
N PHE A 353 53.05 -44.11 -2.55
CA PHE A 353 53.81 -43.79 -3.75
C PHE A 353 55.20 -44.42 -3.64
N TYR A 354 55.64 -45.08 -4.70
CA TYR A 354 57.03 -45.52 -4.82
C TYR A 354 57.65 -44.90 -6.05
N LEU A 355 58.89 -44.44 -5.92
CA LEU A 355 59.71 -43.93 -7.00
C LEU A 355 61.10 -44.57 -6.92
N GLY A 356 61.49 -45.28 -7.98
CA GLY A 356 62.82 -45.89 -8.08
C GLY A 356 63.88 -44.83 -8.30
N GLY A 357 65.03 -44.99 -7.66
CA GLY A 357 66.08 -43.98 -7.57
C GLY A 357 65.76 -42.90 -6.53
N HIS A 358 66.68 -41.95 -6.39
CA HIS A 358 66.54 -40.70 -5.64
C HIS A 358 67.63 -39.73 -6.14
N GLU A 359 67.84 -38.57 -5.50
CA GLU A 359 68.87 -37.57 -5.89
C GLU A 359 68.69 -36.95 -7.29
N TYR A 360 67.45 -36.88 -7.79
CA TYR A 360 67.10 -36.08 -8.96
C TYR A 360 67.63 -34.63 -8.87
N SER A 361 68.40 -34.20 -9.87
CA SER A 361 68.95 -32.83 -9.93
C SER A 361 67.90 -31.79 -10.34
N THR A 362 68.20 -30.52 -10.09
CA THR A 362 67.37 -29.39 -10.57
C THR A 362 67.91 -28.77 -11.87
N SER A 363 68.88 -29.41 -12.54
CA SER A 363 69.62 -28.81 -13.67
C SER A 363 68.98 -29.02 -15.03
N ASP A 364 68.22 -30.10 -15.19
CA ASP A 364 67.65 -30.54 -16.47
C ASP A 364 66.22 -31.05 -16.31
N LEU A 365 65.45 -31.06 -17.40
CA LEU A 365 64.03 -31.39 -17.39
C LEU A 365 63.74 -32.81 -16.94
N ASP A 366 64.57 -33.77 -17.33
CA ASP A 366 64.33 -35.17 -17.04
C ASP A 366 64.46 -35.43 -15.54
N ASN A 367 65.48 -34.87 -14.90
CA ASN A 367 65.62 -34.92 -13.45
C ASN A 367 64.51 -34.14 -12.73
N ILE A 368 64.17 -32.93 -13.21
CA ILE A 368 63.06 -32.15 -12.67
C ILE A 368 61.75 -32.93 -12.72
N ASN A 369 61.50 -33.72 -13.77
CA ASN A 369 60.30 -34.53 -13.88
C ASN A 369 60.23 -35.64 -12.80
N GLY A 370 61.36 -36.16 -12.32
CA GLY A 370 61.42 -37.03 -11.14
C GLY A 370 61.01 -36.29 -9.86
N ILE A 371 61.56 -35.09 -9.66
CA ILE A 371 61.16 -34.19 -8.56
C ILE A 371 59.66 -33.85 -8.66
N ARG A 372 59.12 -33.66 -9.87
CA ARG A 372 57.69 -33.40 -10.06
C ARG A 372 56.82 -34.58 -9.66
N MET A 373 57.25 -35.83 -9.89
CA MET A 373 56.51 -36.99 -9.36
C MET A 373 56.46 -36.93 -7.83
N TYR A 374 57.58 -36.66 -7.15
CA TYR A 374 57.61 -36.42 -5.71
C TYR A 374 56.63 -35.31 -5.28
N LEU A 375 56.66 -34.14 -5.93
CA LEU A 375 55.78 -33.02 -5.59
C LEU A 375 54.30 -33.29 -5.92
N ASN A 376 54.00 -34.07 -6.96
CA ASN A 376 52.65 -34.52 -7.28
C ASN A 376 52.09 -35.43 -6.18
N ALA A 377 52.93 -36.27 -5.57
CA ALA A 377 52.54 -37.04 -4.38
C ALA A 377 52.26 -36.12 -3.19
N VAL A 378 53.08 -35.09 -2.98
CA VAL A 378 52.85 -34.07 -1.93
C VAL A 378 51.51 -33.35 -2.09
N MET A 379 51.13 -33.00 -3.33
CA MET A 379 49.87 -32.32 -3.64
C MET A 379 48.65 -33.25 -3.67
N THR A 380 48.84 -34.57 -3.60
CA THR A 380 47.72 -35.51 -3.66
C THR A 380 46.86 -35.39 -2.40
N PRO A 381 45.51 -35.29 -2.53
CA PRO A 381 44.60 -35.16 -1.38
C PRO A 381 44.88 -36.13 -0.24
N SER A 382 44.79 -35.62 0.99
CA SER A 382 45.04 -36.36 2.24
C SER A 382 43.95 -36.04 3.26
N GLY A 383 43.49 -37.05 4.01
CA GLY A 383 42.53 -36.91 5.09
C GLY A 383 43.24 -36.92 6.45
N ARG A 384 43.24 -35.79 7.16
CA ARG A 384 43.89 -35.65 8.48
C ARG A 384 42.90 -35.26 9.58
N PRO A 385 43.19 -35.55 10.86
CA PRO A 385 42.34 -35.13 11.98
C PRO A 385 42.06 -33.61 11.96
N SER A 386 40.82 -33.22 12.25
CA SER A 386 40.38 -31.81 12.21
C SER A 386 41.22 -30.89 13.11
N GLY A 387 41.69 -31.41 14.25
CA GLY A 387 42.57 -30.68 15.17
C GLY A 387 43.93 -30.28 14.60
N CYS A 388 44.32 -30.80 13.43
CA CYS A 388 45.58 -30.44 12.79
C CYS A 388 45.57 -29.11 12.04
N GLY A 389 44.39 -28.54 11.75
CA GLY A 389 44.30 -27.30 10.98
C GLY A 389 44.78 -27.40 9.52
N LEU A 390 44.86 -28.63 8.99
CA LEU A 390 45.35 -28.93 7.63
C LEU A 390 44.21 -29.08 6.60
N THR A 391 42.96 -29.00 7.01
CA THR A 391 41.80 -29.07 6.08
C THR A 391 41.23 -27.66 5.88
N LEU A 392 40.91 -27.35 4.63
CA LEU A 392 40.21 -26.12 4.24
C LEU A 392 38.71 -26.39 4.22
N THR A 393 37.93 -25.45 4.75
CA THR A 393 36.46 -25.52 4.76
C THR A 393 35.90 -24.22 4.18
N PRO A 394 35.87 -24.08 2.84
CA PRO A 394 35.22 -22.96 2.18
C PRO A 394 33.77 -22.83 2.66
N ARG A 395 33.29 -21.60 2.76
CA ARG A 395 31.95 -21.28 3.22
C ARG A 395 31.13 -20.65 2.11
N THR A 396 29.83 -20.74 2.24
CA THR A 396 28.89 -20.08 1.33
C THR A 396 28.12 -18.99 2.04
N ILE A 397 27.90 -17.86 1.37
CA ILE A 397 26.94 -16.83 1.76
C ILE A 397 25.85 -16.81 0.69
N SER A 398 24.60 -17.01 1.08
CA SER A 398 23.48 -17.15 0.13
C SER A 398 22.20 -16.49 0.64
N GLY A 399 21.39 -16.04 -0.31
CA GLY A 399 20.13 -15.34 -0.05
C GLY A 399 19.24 -15.33 -1.30
N THR A 400 18.06 -14.73 -1.15
CA THR A 400 17.08 -14.56 -2.22
C THR A 400 16.55 -13.12 -2.21
N VAL A 401 16.38 -12.54 -3.39
CA VAL A 401 15.75 -11.22 -3.57
C VAL A 401 14.29 -11.40 -3.93
N TYR A 402 13.40 -10.71 -3.22
CA TYR A 402 11.96 -10.74 -3.39
C TYR A 402 11.42 -9.35 -3.71
N GLU A 403 10.37 -9.32 -4.50
CA GLU A 403 9.40 -8.23 -4.51
C GLU A 403 8.33 -8.53 -3.45
N ASP A 404 8.26 -7.67 -2.46
CA ASP A 404 7.18 -7.56 -1.50
C ASP A 404 6.10 -6.66 -2.10
N VAL A 405 5.14 -7.29 -2.78
CA VAL A 405 4.17 -6.61 -3.64
C VAL A 405 3.30 -5.64 -2.82
N ASN A 406 2.88 -6.04 -1.62
CA ASN A 406 1.98 -5.27 -0.77
C ASN A 406 2.74 -4.30 0.17
N GLY A 407 4.05 -4.47 0.31
CA GLY A 407 4.93 -3.59 1.08
C GLY A 407 4.88 -3.80 2.59
N ASP A 408 4.42 -4.96 3.07
CA ASP A 408 4.17 -5.22 4.48
C ASP A 408 5.32 -5.91 5.22
N SER A 409 6.43 -6.18 4.53
CA SER A 409 7.61 -6.94 4.98
C SER A 409 7.39 -8.43 5.24
N GLN A 410 6.22 -8.99 4.93
CA GLN A 410 5.91 -10.40 5.08
C GLN A 410 6.15 -11.15 3.77
N LEU A 411 7.28 -11.85 3.65
CA LEU A 411 7.65 -12.54 2.41
C LEU A 411 6.82 -13.79 2.07
N ALA A 412 5.68 -14.02 2.71
CA ALA A 412 4.79 -15.15 2.41
C ALA A 412 4.12 -15.00 1.04
N ASP A 413 3.84 -13.77 0.60
CA ASP A 413 3.36 -13.41 -0.73
C ASP A 413 4.48 -12.85 -1.64
N GLY A 414 5.71 -12.79 -1.13
CA GLY A 414 6.86 -12.26 -1.83
C GLY A 414 7.18 -13.03 -3.11
N VAL A 415 7.45 -12.31 -4.20
CA VAL A 415 7.78 -12.90 -5.49
C VAL A 415 9.27 -12.81 -5.76
N VAL A 416 9.92 -13.94 -6.01
CA VAL A 416 11.37 -14.00 -6.28
C VAL A 416 11.76 -13.21 -7.53
N ARG A 417 12.88 -12.47 -7.47
CA ARG A 417 13.34 -11.60 -8.57
C ARG A 417 14.71 -12.02 -9.11
N SER A 418 14.72 -12.39 -10.39
CA SER A 418 15.93 -12.76 -11.14
C SER A 418 16.64 -11.56 -11.75
N ASN A 419 17.92 -11.74 -12.12
CA ASN A 419 18.77 -10.74 -12.76
C ASN A 419 19.01 -9.47 -11.92
N VAL A 420 18.92 -9.59 -10.60
CA VAL A 420 19.27 -8.51 -9.67
C VAL A 420 20.75 -8.63 -9.30
N SER A 421 21.52 -7.56 -9.48
CA SER A 421 22.94 -7.56 -9.15
C SER A 421 23.18 -7.61 -7.63
N ALA A 422 24.12 -8.46 -7.22
CA ALA A 422 24.55 -8.61 -5.83
C ALA A 422 26.07 -8.57 -5.75
N ARG A 423 26.62 -7.71 -4.89
CA ARG A 423 28.06 -7.57 -4.65
C ARG A 423 28.44 -8.07 -3.27
N LEU A 424 29.62 -8.68 -3.19
CA LEU A 424 30.22 -9.12 -1.94
C LEU A 424 31.46 -8.28 -1.64
N TYR A 425 31.49 -7.73 -0.43
CA TYR A 425 32.63 -7.04 0.15
C TYR A 425 33.13 -7.80 1.40
N GLN A 426 34.44 -7.82 1.61
CA GLN A 426 35.02 -8.23 2.89
C GLN A 426 35.00 -7.03 3.85
N ASP A 427 34.25 -7.14 4.94
CA ASP A 427 34.13 -6.14 6.00
C ASP A 427 35.32 -6.29 6.96
N ALA A 428 36.45 -5.70 6.58
CA ALA A 428 37.72 -5.95 7.25
C ALA A 428 37.83 -5.15 8.57
N ASN A 429 37.16 -4.00 8.66
CA ASN A 429 37.10 -3.18 9.87
C ASN A 429 35.95 -3.58 10.81
N ASN A 430 35.05 -4.46 10.37
CA ASN A 430 33.94 -5.05 11.10
C ASN A 430 32.88 -4.04 11.57
N ASN A 431 32.64 -2.99 10.77
CA ASN A 431 31.74 -1.89 11.15
C ASN A 431 30.34 -1.98 10.51
N GLY A 432 30.08 -2.95 9.62
CA GLY A 432 28.77 -3.13 8.99
C GLY A 432 28.43 -2.10 7.90
N VAL A 433 29.41 -1.35 7.40
CA VAL A 433 29.27 -0.35 6.35
C VAL A 433 30.32 -0.66 5.28
N VAL A 434 29.99 -0.46 4.00
CA VAL A 434 30.99 -0.58 2.93
C VAL A 434 31.74 0.74 2.80
N ASP A 435 33.02 0.76 3.17
CA ASP A 435 33.87 1.95 3.15
C ASP A 435 35.33 1.64 2.75
N THR A 436 36.24 2.62 2.85
CA THR A 436 37.65 2.46 2.44
C THR A 436 38.43 1.40 3.20
N GLY A 437 37.91 0.93 4.34
CA GLY A 437 38.46 -0.18 5.10
C GLY A 437 38.20 -1.54 4.46
N ASP A 438 37.32 -1.62 3.47
CA ASP A 438 36.81 -2.87 2.92
C ASP A 438 37.37 -3.22 1.56
N THR A 439 37.15 -4.48 1.15
CA THR A 439 37.64 -5.00 -0.13
C THR A 439 36.51 -5.61 -0.93
N PHE A 440 36.27 -5.11 -2.13
CA PHE A 440 35.38 -5.76 -3.10
C PHE A 440 35.94 -7.13 -3.50
N LEU A 441 35.11 -8.16 -3.47
CA LEU A 441 35.51 -9.53 -3.81
C LEU A 441 34.90 -9.98 -5.13
N LEU A 442 33.57 -9.89 -5.25
CA LEU A 442 32.85 -10.49 -6.36
C LEU A 442 31.48 -9.85 -6.55
N GLU A 443 30.98 -9.93 -7.79
CA GLU A 443 29.60 -9.64 -8.15
C GLU A 443 28.96 -10.85 -8.84
N THR A 444 27.68 -11.08 -8.58
CA THR A 444 26.83 -12.07 -9.25
C THR A 444 25.45 -11.47 -9.50
N THR A 445 24.66 -12.09 -10.37
CA THR A 445 23.23 -11.78 -10.49
C THR A 445 22.39 -12.90 -9.89
N THR A 446 21.18 -12.56 -9.44
CA THR A 446 20.22 -13.55 -8.96
C THR A 446 19.74 -14.47 -10.09
N SER A 447 19.56 -15.75 -9.78
CA SER A 447 19.02 -16.76 -10.69
C SER A 447 17.52 -16.56 -10.97
N VAL A 448 16.94 -17.39 -11.84
CA VAL A 448 15.48 -17.42 -12.09
C VAL A 448 14.64 -17.67 -10.82
N ALA A 449 15.24 -18.27 -9.79
CA ALA A 449 14.60 -18.48 -8.49
C ALA A 449 14.86 -17.32 -7.50
N GLY A 450 15.40 -16.20 -7.97
CA GLY A 450 15.82 -15.04 -7.16
C GLY A 450 17.02 -15.28 -6.26
N ALA A 451 17.62 -16.49 -6.29
CA ALA A 451 18.71 -16.87 -5.42
C ALA A 451 20.07 -16.35 -5.91
N TYR A 452 20.91 -15.91 -4.99
CA TYR A 452 22.33 -15.61 -5.20
C TYR A 452 23.20 -16.40 -4.19
N SER A 453 24.46 -16.64 -4.53
CA SER A 453 25.41 -17.32 -3.66
C SER A 453 26.85 -16.88 -3.94
N PHE A 454 27.65 -16.76 -2.89
CA PHE A 454 29.09 -16.51 -2.95
C PHE A 454 29.84 -17.59 -2.21
N ASN A 455 30.97 -18.05 -2.76
CA ASN A 455 31.92 -18.88 -2.04
C ASN A 455 33.01 -17.99 -1.43
N VAL A 456 33.30 -18.20 -0.16
CA VAL A 456 34.33 -17.46 0.58
C VAL A 456 35.27 -18.41 1.31
N ALA A 457 36.53 -18.00 1.43
CA ALA A 457 37.55 -18.75 2.16
C ALA A 457 37.72 -18.13 3.55
N PRO A 458 37.45 -18.87 4.65
CA PRO A 458 37.73 -18.37 5.97
C PRO A 458 39.20 -18.00 6.13
N GLN A 459 39.45 -16.84 6.71
CA GLN A 459 40.79 -16.33 7.00
C GLN A 459 41.06 -16.38 8.51
N ALA A 460 42.34 -16.24 8.90
CA ALA A 460 42.73 -16.14 10.30
C ALA A 460 42.09 -14.93 11.01
N THR A 461 41.83 -13.86 10.26
CA THR A 461 41.12 -12.64 10.66
C THR A 461 40.29 -12.13 9.48
N GLY A 462 39.14 -11.50 9.73
CA GLY A 462 38.31 -10.91 8.66
C GLY A 462 37.31 -11.89 8.02
N ASN A 463 36.58 -12.65 8.83
CA ASN A 463 35.50 -13.56 8.38
C ASN A 463 34.14 -12.88 8.23
N ASN A 464 34.12 -11.54 8.24
CA ASN A 464 32.92 -10.72 8.11
C ASN A 464 32.82 -10.20 6.68
N TYR A 465 31.61 -10.24 6.15
CA TYR A 465 31.30 -9.85 4.78
C TYR A 465 30.02 -9.04 4.73
N LEU A 466 29.92 -8.20 3.70
CA LEU A 466 28.72 -7.42 3.39
C LEU A 466 28.24 -7.78 1.99
N VAL A 467 26.97 -8.15 1.90
CA VAL A 467 26.26 -8.33 0.63
C VAL A 467 25.42 -7.09 0.36
N ALA A 468 25.61 -6.47 -0.79
CA ALA A 468 24.80 -5.37 -1.28
C ALA A 468 23.99 -5.82 -2.50
N VAL A 469 22.75 -5.37 -2.62
CA VAL A 469 21.85 -5.68 -3.76
C VAL A 469 21.47 -4.39 -4.45
N ASP A 470 21.54 -4.35 -5.79
CA ASP A 470 21.09 -3.19 -6.57
C ASP A 470 19.57 -3.12 -6.58
N SER A 471 19.01 -2.18 -5.81
CA SER A 471 17.58 -1.94 -5.78
C SER A 471 17.02 -1.49 -7.14
N LYS A 472 17.82 -0.89 -8.03
CA LYS A 472 17.36 -0.44 -9.35
C LYS A 472 17.18 -1.57 -10.37
N ASP A 473 17.77 -2.74 -10.13
CA ASP A 473 17.60 -3.93 -10.97
C ASP A 473 16.31 -4.71 -10.64
N VAL A 474 15.69 -4.43 -9.49
CA VAL A 474 14.43 -5.07 -9.10
C VAL A 474 13.31 -4.62 -10.02
N THR A 475 12.67 -5.58 -10.67
CA THR A 475 11.59 -5.35 -11.63
C THR A 475 10.24 -5.81 -11.06
N PRO A 476 9.14 -5.09 -11.33
CA PRO A 476 7.83 -5.45 -10.80
C PRO A 476 7.28 -6.72 -11.47
N THR A 477 6.62 -7.57 -10.69
CA THR A 477 5.98 -8.80 -11.14
C THR A 477 4.84 -8.51 -12.10
N ALA A 478 4.14 -7.40 -11.89
CA ALA A 478 3.07 -6.95 -12.77
C ALA A 478 3.58 -6.45 -14.13
N GLY A 479 4.90 -6.25 -14.27
CA GLY A 479 5.55 -5.70 -15.45
C GLY A 479 5.54 -4.17 -15.48
N LEU A 480 6.39 -3.62 -16.36
CA LEU A 480 6.49 -2.18 -16.59
C LEU A 480 5.70 -1.77 -17.83
N ILE A 481 5.14 -0.57 -17.79
CA ILE A 481 4.56 0.11 -18.94
C ILE A 481 5.70 0.58 -19.86
N ALA A 482 5.60 0.28 -21.15
CA ALA A 482 6.65 0.60 -22.12
C ALA A 482 6.98 2.11 -22.11
N GLY A 483 8.27 2.43 -22.01
CA GLY A 483 8.76 3.82 -21.95
C GLY A 483 8.67 4.48 -20.57
N ARG A 484 8.27 3.75 -19.53
CA ARG A 484 8.18 4.25 -18.14
C ARG A 484 8.98 3.33 -17.21
N GLY A 485 10.30 3.34 -17.35
CA GLY A 485 11.22 2.43 -16.64
C GLY A 485 11.94 3.05 -15.43
N ASP A 486 11.64 4.31 -15.11
CA ASP A 486 12.30 5.08 -14.05
C ASP A 486 11.75 4.72 -12.65
N THR A 487 11.64 3.42 -12.38
CA THR A 487 11.19 2.90 -11.10
C THR A 487 12.36 2.74 -10.13
N TRP A 488 12.08 2.91 -8.85
CA TRP A 488 13.02 2.63 -7.77
C TRP A 488 12.27 2.04 -6.58
N VAL A 489 12.54 0.77 -6.29
CA VAL A 489 11.94 0.09 -5.13
C VAL A 489 12.60 0.52 -3.83
N GLU A 490 11.88 0.38 -2.73
CA GLU A 490 12.40 0.56 -1.38
C GLU A 490 12.45 -0.78 -0.63
N GLN A 491 13.45 -0.97 0.23
CA GLN A 491 13.59 -2.17 1.05
C GLN A 491 12.46 -2.22 2.09
N THR A 492 11.87 -3.41 2.24
CA THR A 492 10.86 -3.71 3.27
C THR A 492 11.34 -4.84 4.19
N TYR A 493 12.18 -5.75 3.68
CA TYR A 493 12.73 -6.87 4.44
C TYR A 493 14.23 -7.00 4.20
N GLY A 494 14.98 -7.28 5.26
CA GLY A 494 16.40 -7.59 5.18
C GLY A 494 17.10 -7.56 6.53
N ASP A 495 18.41 -7.59 6.45
CA ASP A 495 19.30 -7.65 7.62
C ASP A 495 19.42 -6.31 8.35
N ASN A 496 19.80 -6.35 9.63
CA ASN A 496 20.37 -5.22 10.34
C ASN A 496 21.90 -5.28 10.30
N PRO A 497 22.57 -4.58 9.37
CA PRO A 497 24.02 -4.70 9.20
C PRO A 497 24.83 -4.16 10.40
N ALA A 498 24.19 -3.40 11.31
CA ALA A 498 24.83 -2.94 12.55
C ALA A 498 25.05 -4.07 13.57
N THR A 499 24.31 -5.18 13.44
CA THR A 499 24.48 -6.36 14.31
C THR A 499 25.56 -7.28 13.76
N ALA A 500 26.29 -7.98 14.63
CA ALA A 500 27.41 -8.83 14.22
C ALA A 500 26.96 -10.14 13.52
N ALA A 501 25.74 -10.60 13.82
CA ALA A 501 25.15 -11.80 13.22
C ALA A 501 23.99 -11.38 12.30
N LEU A 502 23.69 -12.21 11.30
CA LEU A 502 22.58 -11.97 10.38
C LEU A 502 21.25 -11.88 11.16
N ASP A 503 20.60 -10.71 11.10
CA ASP A 503 19.34 -10.31 11.75
C ASP A 503 18.32 -9.89 10.70
N VAL A 504 17.77 -10.89 9.99
CA VAL A 504 16.76 -10.65 8.95
C VAL A 504 15.36 -10.43 9.54
N GLY A 505 14.67 -9.41 9.05
CA GLY A 505 13.31 -9.06 9.43
C GLY A 505 12.82 -7.82 8.69
N SER A 506 11.80 -7.16 9.21
CA SER A 506 11.32 -5.88 8.68
C SER A 506 12.44 -4.83 8.69
N ARG A 507 12.70 -4.24 7.52
CA ARG A 507 13.84 -3.34 7.30
C ARG A 507 13.50 -2.24 6.30
N PHE A 508 12.57 -1.39 6.69
CA PHE A 508 12.10 -0.27 5.87
C PHE A 508 13.17 0.81 5.74
N GLY A 509 13.55 1.15 4.50
CA GLY A 509 14.53 2.22 4.22
C GLY A 509 16.00 1.84 4.38
N GLY A 510 16.31 0.56 4.59
CA GLY A 510 17.69 0.10 4.79
C GLY A 510 18.35 0.61 6.08
N ARG A 511 19.68 0.74 6.07
CA ARG A 511 20.48 1.15 7.23
C ARG A 511 20.20 2.60 7.65
N GLN A 512 20.12 3.51 6.69
CA GLN A 512 19.81 4.92 6.92
C GLN A 512 18.65 5.35 6.03
N SER A 513 17.44 5.30 6.57
CA SER A 513 16.18 5.60 5.87
C SER A 513 16.07 6.99 5.22
N ALA A 514 16.95 7.94 5.55
CA ALA A 514 16.98 9.26 4.93
C ALA A 514 17.90 9.33 3.69
N VAL A 515 18.69 8.29 3.43
CA VAL A 515 19.71 8.21 2.38
C VAL A 515 19.23 7.23 1.32
N SER A 516 19.27 7.62 0.05
CA SER A 516 18.97 6.69 -1.04
C SER A 516 20.19 5.80 -1.33
N ASP A 517 19.93 4.58 -1.77
CA ASP A 517 20.95 3.63 -2.18
C ASP A 517 21.74 4.13 -3.41
N ASN A 518 23.06 3.99 -3.40
CA ASN A 518 23.92 4.31 -4.53
C ASN A 518 24.78 3.10 -4.90
N PHE A 519 24.15 2.21 -5.66
CA PHE A 519 24.82 1.10 -6.32
C PHE A 519 25.45 1.59 -7.63
N ASN A 520 26.75 1.91 -7.58
CA ASN A 520 27.46 2.48 -8.71
C ASN A 520 27.90 1.38 -9.70
N ASN A 521 27.22 1.29 -10.84
CA ASN A 521 27.52 0.30 -11.88
C ASN A 521 28.84 0.56 -12.63
N SER A 522 29.43 1.75 -12.47
CA SER A 522 30.72 2.10 -13.10
C SER A 522 31.95 1.86 -12.20
N SER A 523 31.75 1.65 -10.89
CA SER A 523 32.85 1.44 -9.94
C SER A 523 32.46 0.51 -8.80
N THR A 524 33.24 -0.55 -8.61
CA THR A 524 33.11 -1.46 -7.46
C THR A 524 33.90 -0.99 -6.23
N THR A 525 34.63 0.13 -6.33
CA THR A 525 35.42 0.68 -5.22
C THR A 525 34.49 1.03 -4.05
N PRO A 526 34.74 0.55 -2.82
CA PRO A 526 33.85 0.78 -1.68
C PRO A 526 33.43 2.24 -1.50
N ALA A 527 34.38 3.18 -1.53
CA ALA A 527 34.15 4.61 -1.35
C ALA A 527 33.35 5.30 -2.48
N SER A 528 33.14 4.63 -3.61
CA SER A 528 32.34 5.14 -4.73
C SER A 528 30.86 4.72 -4.66
N ASN A 529 30.49 3.97 -3.63
CA ASN A 529 29.16 3.41 -3.43
C ASN A 529 28.61 3.87 -2.08
N THR A 530 27.29 3.91 -1.95
CA THR A 530 26.60 4.19 -0.67
C THR A 530 25.48 3.20 -0.54
N TYR A 531 25.78 2.03 0.01
CA TYR A 531 24.79 0.97 0.15
C TYR A 531 24.00 1.15 1.44
N GLU A 532 22.70 1.28 1.31
CA GLU A 532 21.77 1.27 2.43
C GLU A 532 21.13 -0.12 2.62
N HIS A 533 21.04 -0.90 1.54
CA HIS A 533 20.48 -2.25 1.53
C HIS A 533 21.59 -3.28 1.63
N LEU A 534 22.01 -3.57 2.86
CA LEU A 534 23.13 -4.47 3.16
C LEU A 534 22.71 -5.66 4.01
N ALA A 535 23.35 -6.81 3.77
CA ALA A 535 23.32 -7.96 4.65
C ALA A 535 24.71 -8.34 5.12
N ARG A 536 24.91 -8.37 6.43
CA ARG A 536 26.16 -8.74 7.08
C ARG A 536 26.20 -10.24 7.36
N ALA A 537 27.35 -10.85 7.06
CA ALA A 537 27.57 -12.28 7.18
C ALA A 537 28.89 -12.56 7.88
N ASP A 538 28.84 -13.20 9.06
CA ASP A 538 30.01 -13.79 9.73
C ASP A 538 30.07 -15.29 9.45
N VAL A 539 31.07 -15.73 8.68
CA VAL A 539 31.24 -17.14 8.30
C VAL A 539 32.12 -17.93 9.27
N SER A 540 32.51 -17.35 10.42
CA SER A 540 33.38 -17.97 11.42
C SER A 540 32.82 -19.31 11.92
N ALA A 541 31.51 -19.39 12.13
CA ALA A 541 30.82 -20.58 12.63
C ALA A 541 30.31 -21.51 11.52
N GLY A 542 30.10 -21.02 10.29
CA GLY A 542 29.14 -21.66 9.40
C GLY A 542 29.11 -21.14 7.97
N ASN A 543 28.38 -21.86 7.14
CA ASN A 543 27.76 -21.24 5.96
C ASN A 543 26.67 -20.29 6.43
N ILE A 544 26.47 -19.20 5.70
CA ILE A 544 25.36 -18.27 5.90
C ILE A 544 24.33 -18.48 4.79
N SER A 545 23.09 -18.69 5.22
CA SER A 545 21.91 -18.81 4.36
C SER A 545 20.86 -17.80 4.81
N ASN A 546 19.92 -17.50 3.93
CA ASN A 546 18.80 -16.59 4.19
C ASN A 546 19.20 -15.12 4.39
N ALA A 547 20.30 -14.67 3.79
CA ALA A 547 20.58 -13.23 3.64
C ALA A 547 19.58 -12.64 2.62
N ASN A 548 18.30 -12.65 2.94
CA ASN A 548 17.24 -12.31 2.00
C ASN A 548 16.97 -10.81 1.98
N PHE A 549 16.55 -10.30 0.83
CA PHE A 549 16.12 -8.92 0.64
C PHE A 549 14.69 -8.92 0.10
N GLY A 550 13.81 -8.09 0.68
CA GLY A 550 12.48 -7.81 0.17
C GLY A 550 12.36 -6.34 -0.20
N PHE A 551 11.80 -6.06 -1.36
CA PHE A 551 11.67 -4.71 -1.90
C PHE A 551 10.26 -4.45 -2.42
N SER A 552 9.76 -3.23 -2.28
CA SER A 552 8.43 -2.85 -2.77
C SER A 552 8.45 -1.58 -3.60
N PHE A 553 7.60 -1.54 -4.62
CA PHE A 553 7.30 -0.33 -5.39
C PHE A 553 6.29 0.58 -4.69
N ASN A 554 5.56 0.04 -3.70
CA ASN A 554 4.38 0.62 -3.11
C ASN A 554 4.63 1.34 -1.77
N VAL A 555 5.85 1.29 -1.25
CA VAL A 555 6.15 1.79 0.09
C VAL A 555 6.74 3.19 0.06
N VAL A 556 6.26 4.04 0.96
CA VAL A 556 6.85 5.34 1.29
C VAL A 556 7.43 5.27 2.69
N THR A 557 8.76 5.36 2.81
CA THR A 557 9.52 5.30 4.07
C THR A 557 10.07 6.66 4.50
N SER A 558 10.22 7.58 3.54
CA SER A 558 10.90 8.84 3.69
C SER A 558 9.95 10.02 3.71
N THR A 559 10.25 11.02 4.53
CA THR A 559 9.54 12.32 4.53
C THR A 559 10.14 13.32 3.55
N ARG A 560 11.15 12.92 2.76
CA ARG A 560 11.74 13.78 1.72
C ARG A 560 10.76 13.85 0.53
N GLY A 561 10.42 15.05 0.07
CA GLY A 561 9.49 15.26 -1.06
C GLY A 561 10.05 14.93 -2.46
N GLY A 562 11.33 14.54 -2.54
CA GLY A 562 12.01 14.22 -3.80
C GLY A 562 12.12 15.42 -4.74
N ASP A 563 12.15 16.65 -4.22
CA ASP A 563 12.07 17.90 -5.00
C ASP A 563 13.31 18.16 -5.89
N ALA A 564 14.09 19.22 -5.66
CA ALA A 564 15.35 19.45 -6.37
C ALA A 564 16.45 18.42 -6.00
N ALA A 565 16.15 17.54 -5.05
CA ALA A 565 17.01 16.44 -4.67
C ALA A 565 16.72 15.24 -5.60
N ASP A 566 17.68 14.95 -6.45
CA ASP A 566 17.75 13.74 -7.25
C ASP A 566 18.97 12.95 -6.77
N ASP A 567 18.72 11.88 -6.02
CA ASP A 567 19.77 11.01 -5.51
C ASP A 567 20.21 9.98 -6.56
N ASP A 568 19.50 9.88 -7.69
CA ASP A 568 19.90 9.08 -8.84
C ASP A 568 20.54 9.99 -9.90
N THR A 569 21.80 10.36 -9.70
CA THR A 569 22.59 11.22 -10.62
C THR A 569 22.73 10.72 -12.08
N SER A 570 22.07 9.62 -12.44
CA SER A 570 21.92 9.13 -13.81
C SER A 570 20.89 9.96 -14.59
N SER A 571 20.82 9.80 -15.91
CA SER A 571 19.80 10.49 -16.72
C SER A 571 18.40 9.86 -16.62
N ALA A 572 18.20 8.86 -15.74
CA ALA A 572 16.90 8.27 -15.47
C ALA A 572 16.10 9.23 -14.57
N GLY A 573 14.82 9.48 -14.85
CA GLY A 573 14.00 10.46 -14.13
C GLY A 573 13.57 10.05 -12.71
N ARG A 574 14.38 9.24 -12.01
CA ARG A 574 14.17 8.84 -10.61
C ARG A 574 14.49 10.04 -9.71
N THR A 575 14.10 9.99 -8.43
CA THR A 575 14.37 11.11 -7.51
C THR A 575 14.97 10.64 -6.19
N VAL A 576 14.14 10.38 -5.18
CA VAL A 576 14.59 9.94 -3.86
C VAL A 576 13.91 8.62 -3.53
N GLN A 577 14.70 7.60 -3.23
CA GLN A 577 14.21 6.28 -2.85
C GLN A 577 13.28 6.38 -1.63
N GLY A 578 12.17 5.64 -1.64
CA GLY A 578 11.20 5.62 -0.54
C GLY A 578 10.40 6.92 -0.34
N SER A 579 10.48 7.90 -1.25
CA SER A 579 9.69 9.14 -1.18
C SER A 579 8.29 9.01 -1.79
N LEU A 580 7.37 9.90 -1.39
CA LEU A 580 6.04 10.01 -2.01
C LEU A 580 6.12 10.24 -3.53
N ARG A 581 7.09 11.05 -3.97
CA ARG A 581 7.31 11.30 -5.40
C ARG A 581 7.73 10.03 -6.14
N GLN A 582 8.68 9.28 -5.58
CA GLN A 582 9.13 8.04 -6.19
C GLN A 582 8.04 6.97 -6.17
N PHE A 583 7.18 6.93 -5.15
CA PHE A 583 5.96 6.11 -5.18
C PHE A 583 5.05 6.47 -6.35
N ILE A 584 4.75 7.76 -6.58
CA ILE A 584 3.91 8.18 -7.72
C ILE A 584 4.57 7.80 -9.05
N GLN A 585 5.89 7.97 -9.18
CA GLN A 585 6.64 7.56 -10.38
C GLN A 585 6.57 6.04 -10.59
N ASN A 586 6.71 5.26 -9.52
CA ASN A 586 6.56 3.81 -9.54
C ASN A 586 5.13 3.42 -9.98
N ALA A 587 4.10 3.99 -9.35
CA ALA A 587 2.70 3.69 -9.66
C ALA A 587 2.39 3.98 -11.14
N ASN A 588 2.90 5.08 -11.68
CA ASN A 588 2.71 5.45 -13.09
C ASN A 588 3.44 4.54 -14.10
N ALA A 589 4.39 3.73 -13.62
CA ALA A 589 5.28 2.89 -14.41
C ALA A 589 4.95 1.39 -14.30
N VAL A 590 4.45 0.94 -13.14
CA VAL A 590 4.06 -0.44 -12.87
C VAL A 590 2.66 -0.70 -13.43
N ASN A 591 2.47 -1.86 -14.06
CA ASN A 591 1.19 -2.22 -14.66
C ASN A 591 0.16 -2.62 -13.58
N GLY A 592 -1.05 -2.05 -13.64
CA GLY A 592 -2.14 -2.38 -12.71
C GLY A 592 -2.12 -1.52 -11.43
N ALA A 593 -3.13 -1.72 -10.57
CA ALA A 593 -3.37 -0.84 -9.42
C ALA A 593 -2.22 -0.86 -8.39
N ASN A 594 -1.83 0.33 -7.93
CA ASN A 594 -0.80 0.52 -6.91
C ASN A 594 -1.39 1.11 -5.63
N TYR A 595 -1.03 0.54 -4.48
CA TYR A 595 -1.58 0.92 -3.18
C TYR A 595 -0.46 1.45 -2.30
N MET A 596 -0.45 2.75 -2.05
CA MET A 596 0.57 3.35 -1.19
C MET A 596 0.48 2.75 0.21
N ARG A 597 1.61 2.26 0.70
CA ARG A 597 1.79 1.89 2.11
C ARG A 597 2.82 2.82 2.74
N PHE A 598 2.35 3.72 3.61
CA PHE A 598 3.22 4.65 4.31
C PHE A 598 3.80 4.00 5.57
N VAL A 599 5.09 3.66 5.53
CA VAL A 599 5.83 3.04 6.64
C VAL A 599 7.00 3.94 7.02
N PRO A 600 6.74 5.06 7.72
CA PRO A 600 7.78 6.01 8.02
C PRO A 600 8.94 5.35 8.78
N ALA A 601 10.13 5.42 8.20
CA ALA A 601 11.36 4.87 8.79
C ALA A 601 12.17 5.94 9.53
N VAL A 602 11.56 7.10 9.78
CA VAL A 602 12.07 8.20 10.60
C VAL A 602 11.03 8.57 11.64
N ALA A 603 11.46 9.20 12.74
CA ALA A 603 10.52 9.74 13.73
C ALA A 603 9.62 10.82 13.10
N ALA A 604 8.41 10.96 13.63
CA ALA A 604 7.49 12.04 13.26
C ALA A 604 8.23 13.39 13.33
N ASN A 605 8.22 14.14 12.23
CA ASN A 605 9.06 15.32 12.02
C ASN A 605 8.29 16.65 12.16
N ALA A 606 6.99 16.60 12.46
CA ALA A 606 6.15 17.79 12.59
C ALA A 606 5.24 17.72 13.83
N GLY A 607 4.61 18.85 14.17
CA GLY A 607 3.63 18.93 15.26
C GLY A 607 4.16 18.57 16.64
N GLY A 608 5.47 18.75 16.91
CA GLY A 608 6.10 18.29 18.15
C GLY A 608 6.30 16.77 18.19
N ALA A 609 6.57 16.15 17.04
CA ALA A 609 6.72 14.70 16.84
C ALA A 609 5.41 13.90 16.99
N THR A 610 4.31 14.45 16.45
CA THR A 610 2.99 13.80 16.45
C THR A 610 2.57 13.26 15.09
N TYR A 611 3.09 13.81 13.99
CA TYR A 611 2.77 13.37 12.63
C TYR A 611 3.96 13.59 11.68
N TRP A 612 3.90 13.02 10.48
CA TRP A 612 4.91 13.18 9.44
C TRP A 612 4.48 14.20 8.38
N GLN A 613 5.38 15.14 8.07
CA GLN A 613 5.20 16.13 7.02
C GLN A 613 6.20 15.88 5.90
N VAL A 614 5.68 15.81 4.67
CA VAL A 614 6.44 15.88 3.43
C VAL A 614 6.32 17.30 2.88
N SER A 615 7.42 18.05 2.93
CA SER A 615 7.50 19.35 2.24
C SER A 615 7.71 19.13 0.74
N VAL A 616 6.94 19.85 -0.06
CA VAL A 616 6.99 19.82 -1.52
C VAL A 616 7.35 21.21 -2.03
N THR A 617 8.52 21.34 -2.66
CA THR A 617 9.01 22.58 -3.27
C THR A 617 8.99 22.57 -4.80
N THR A 618 8.79 21.40 -5.42
CA THR A 618 8.61 21.23 -6.86
C THR A 618 7.35 20.41 -7.13
N ALA A 619 6.60 20.70 -8.19
CA ALA A 619 5.36 19.99 -8.49
C ALA A 619 5.57 18.46 -8.52
N LEU A 620 4.68 17.70 -7.88
CA LEU A 620 4.65 16.24 -7.97
C LEU A 620 4.26 15.82 -9.39
N ALA A 621 4.67 14.63 -9.81
CA ALA A 621 4.14 14.05 -11.05
C ALA A 621 2.63 13.82 -10.91
N ALA A 622 1.89 13.96 -12.02
CA ALA A 622 0.49 13.58 -12.03
C ALA A 622 0.34 12.07 -11.81
N VAL A 623 -0.72 11.65 -11.10
CA VAL A 623 -1.09 10.25 -10.93
C VAL A 623 -1.91 9.83 -12.15
N ILE A 624 -1.30 9.03 -13.02
CA ILE A 624 -1.86 8.62 -14.33
C ILE A 624 -2.13 7.11 -14.41
N ASP A 625 -1.85 6.37 -13.33
CA ASP A 625 -2.24 4.97 -13.19
C ASP A 625 -3.63 4.84 -12.56
N ALA A 626 -4.51 4.08 -13.21
CA ALA A 626 -5.88 3.91 -12.74
C ALA A 626 -5.94 3.06 -11.48
N SER A 627 -6.88 3.34 -10.59
CA SER A 627 -7.04 2.63 -9.31
C SER A 627 -5.86 2.76 -8.33
N THR A 628 -4.93 3.68 -8.58
CA THR A 628 -3.90 4.03 -7.59
C THR A 628 -4.53 4.66 -6.34
N THR A 629 -4.05 4.23 -5.17
CA THR A 629 -4.49 4.76 -3.87
C THR A 629 -3.35 5.49 -3.16
N LEU A 630 -3.57 6.76 -2.84
CA LEU A 630 -2.75 7.57 -1.94
C LEU A 630 -3.38 7.54 -0.54
N ASP A 631 -2.71 6.87 0.39
CA ASP A 631 -3.21 6.50 1.71
C ASP A 631 -2.28 6.97 2.84
N GLY A 632 -2.74 7.90 3.67
CA GLY A 632 -1.94 8.46 4.77
C GLY A 632 -1.87 7.64 6.05
N THR A 633 -2.32 6.37 6.09
CA THR A 633 -2.14 5.54 7.30
C THR A 633 -0.66 5.27 7.49
N ALA A 634 -0.10 5.72 8.60
CA ALA A 634 1.24 5.34 9.01
C ALA A 634 1.22 3.92 9.59
N TYR A 635 2.20 3.10 9.19
CA TYR A 635 2.43 1.77 9.76
C TYR A 635 3.77 1.70 10.48
N ASN A 636 3.86 0.83 11.48
CA ASN A 636 5.05 0.63 12.28
C ASN A 636 6.17 -0.04 11.48
N ASN A 637 7.32 0.61 11.35
CA ASN A 637 8.47 0.10 10.61
C ASN A 637 9.10 -1.19 11.19
N SER A 638 8.77 -1.59 12.41
CA SER A 638 9.25 -2.85 12.99
C SER A 638 8.51 -4.09 12.47
N ASN A 639 7.35 -3.92 11.83
CA ASN A 639 6.53 -5.04 11.34
C ASN A 639 5.75 -4.76 10.06
N GLY A 640 5.78 -3.52 9.56
CA GLY A 640 5.08 -3.07 8.37
C GLY A 640 3.56 -3.04 8.44
N THR A 641 2.92 -3.65 9.45
CA THR A 641 1.49 -4.05 9.45
C THR A 641 0.64 -3.39 10.53
N SER A 642 1.23 -2.99 11.66
CA SER A 642 0.50 -2.32 12.74
C SER A 642 0.35 -0.84 12.42
N SER A 643 -0.89 -0.34 12.34
CA SER A 643 -1.14 1.09 12.16
C SER A 643 -0.66 1.90 13.36
N LEU A 644 -0.09 3.07 13.10
CA LEU A 644 0.26 4.08 14.08
C LEU A 644 -0.86 5.13 14.15
N ASP A 645 -1.13 5.60 15.36
CA ASP A 645 -2.02 6.74 15.66
C ASP A 645 -1.25 7.69 16.59
N THR A 646 -0.17 8.27 16.06
CA THR A 646 0.68 9.21 16.79
C THR A 646 0.06 10.60 16.87
N ASN A 647 -0.78 10.96 15.90
CA ASN A 647 -1.52 12.21 15.84
C ASN A 647 -2.95 12.01 16.36
N THR A 648 -3.08 11.56 17.60
CA THR A 648 -4.36 11.12 18.16
C THR A 648 -5.51 12.14 18.06
N GLY A 649 -6.72 11.60 17.91
CA GLY A 649 -7.97 12.31 18.07
C GLY A 649 -8.59 12.77 16.76
N SER A 650 -9.83 13.23 16.86
CA SER A 650 -10.64 13.69 15.73
C SER A 650 -10.92 15.19 15.81
N LEU A 651 -11.18 15.79 14.65
CA LEU A 651 -11.52 17.20 14.51
C LEU A 651 -12.81 17.37 13.69
N GLY A 652 -13.46 18.52 13.85
CA GLY A 652 -14.73 18.86 13.22
C GLY A 652 -15.80 19.17 14.26
N ALA A 653 -16.88 19.82 13.84
CA ALA A 653 -18.06 20.08 14.64
C ALA A 653 -18.73 18.78 15.12
N GLY A 654 -18.79 17.76 14.25
CA GLY A 654 -19.56 16.55 14.48
C GLY A 654 -21.06 16.83 14.69
N GLY A 655 -21.77 15.89 15.33
CA GLY A 655 -23.18 16.07 15.70
C GLY A 655 -24.15 15.68 14.59
N THR A 656 -25.11 16.55 14.26
CA THR A 656 -26.15 16.27 13.27
C THR A 656 -26.39 17.45 12.33
N VAL A 657 -26.76 17.15 11.09
CA VAL A 657 -27.11 18.10 10.04
C VAL A 657 -28.43 17.75 9.38
N GLY A 658 -29.04 18.73 8.71
CA GLY A 658 -30.35 18.57 8.09
C GLY A 658 -31.49 18.41 9.10
N VAL A 659 -32.73 18.55 8.63
CA VAL A 659 -33.94 18.50 9.49
C VAL A 659 -34.22 17.10 10.01
N ASN A 660 -33.68 16.07 9.34
CA ASN A 660 -33.77 14.67 9.71
C ASN A 660 -32.65 14.23 10.67
N ASN A 661 -31.80 15.14 11.15
CA ASN A 661 -30.71 14.88 12.08
C ASN A 661 -29.72 13.82 11.59
N LEU A 662 -29.32 13.90 10.31
CA LEU A 662 -28.30 13.02 9.77
C LEU A 662 -26.98 13.23 10.50
N THR A 663 -26.29 12.16 10.90
CA THR A 663 -25.04 12.27 11.66
C THR A 663 -23.94 12.92 10.82
N LEU A 664 -23.28 13.93 11.38
CA LEU A 664 -22.03 14.49 10.88
C LEU A 664 -20.87 13.92 11.69
N SER A 665 -19.94 13.26 11.02
CA SER A 665 -18.79 12.65 11.68
C SER A 665 -17.68 13.66 11.91
N GLN A 666 -16.93 13.50 13.01
CA GLN A 666 -15.60 14.09 13.10
C GLN A 666 -14.60 13.24 12.32
N VAL A 667 -13.54 13.86 11.81
CA VAL A 667 -12.52 13.22 11.00
C VAL A 667 -11.27 13.00 11.85
N GLN A 668 -10.72 11.79 11.83
CA GLN A 668 -9.47 11.50 12.52
C GLN A 668 -8.34 12.35 11.94
N ARG A 669 -7.47 12.84 12.82
CA ARG A 669 -6.31 13.63 12.41
C ARG A 669 -5.37 12.76 11.55
N PRO A 670 -4.98 13.22 10.35
CA PRO A 670 -4.06 12.48 9.49
C PRO A 670 -2.66 12.30 10.10
N GLU A 671 -2.03 11.16 9.84
CA GLU A 671 -0.62 10.92 10.20
C GLU A 671 0.37 11.50 9.18
N LEU A 672 -0.08 11.71 7.94
CA LEU A 672 0.74 12.22 6.85
C LEU A 672 0.19 13.56 6.32
N GLU A 673 1.03 14.59 6.38
CA GLU A 673 0.82 15.90 5.79
C GLU A 673 1.67 16.10 4.54
N VAL A 674 1.04 16.51 3.45
CA VAL A 674 1.69 16.97 2.22
C VAL A 674 1.59 18.50 2.19
N LEU A 675 2.73 19.18 2.35
CA LEU A 675 2.80 20.63 2.48
C LEU A 675 3.50 21.27 1.26
N GLY A 676 2.77 22.09 0.51
CA GLY A 676 3.34 22.89 -0.57
C GLY A 676 4.06 24.15 -0.09
N SER A 677 5.03 24.62 -0.88
CA SER A 677 5.79 25.85 -0.63
C SER A 677 5.03 27.16 -0.95
N GLY A 678 3.75 27.09 -1.34
CA GLY A 678 2.93 28.22 -1.80
C GLY A 678 3.19 28.64 -3.26
N GLY A 679 4.34 28.26 -3.84
CA GLY A 679 4.67 28.53 -5.25
C GLY A 679 4.24 27.43 -6.23
N ILE A 680 3.56 26.39 -5.74
CA ILE A 680 3.18 25.22 -6.53
C ILE A 680 1.71 25.29 -6.88
N ALA A 681 1.44 25.28 -8.18
CA ALA A 681 0.12 25.33 -8.78
C ALA A 681 -0.80 24.19 -8.28
N VAL A 682 -0.38 22.93 -8.42
CA VAL A 682 -1.20 21.77 -8.06
C VAL A 682 -0.45 20.89 -7.07
N GLY A 683 -1.13 20.48 -5.99
CA GLY A 683 -0.62 19.51 -5.02
C GLY A 683 -0.66 18.09 -5.58
N LEU A 684 -1.80 17.42 -5.45
CA LEU A 684 -2.06 16.11 -6.03
C LEU A 684 -2.86 16.27 -7.34
N ASP A 685 -2.25 15.97 -8.49
CA ASP A 685 -2.91 16.01 -9.79
C ASP A 685 -3.36 14.60 -10.21
N LEU A 686 -4.66 14.36 -10.18
CA LEU A 686 -5.30 13.06 -10.40
C LEU A 686 -5.80 12.98 -11.85
N GLN A 687 -5.13 12.14 -12.65
CA GLN A 687 -5.27 12.10 -14.12
C GLN A 687 -5.51 10.65 -14.62
N ALA A 688 -6.31 9.89 -13.86
CA ALA A 688 -6.73 8.53 -14.20
C ALA A 688 -8.07 8.17 -13.52
N ASN A 689 -8.69 7.07 -13.96
CA ASN A 689 -9.93 6.56 -13.38
C ASN A 689 -9.71 5.94 -12.00
N SER A 690 -10.74 6.01 -11.15
CA SER A 690 -10.84 5.28 -9.89
C SER A 690 -9.72 5.57 -8.88
N LEU A 691 -9.13 6.77 -8.95
CA LEU A 691 -8.08 7.19 -8.03
C LEU A 691 -8.65 7.42 -6.63
N THR A 692 -7.89 7.04 -5.61
CA THR A 692 -8.27 7.33 -4.22
C THR A 692 -7.23 8.18 -3.50
N VAL A 693 -7.70 9.21 -2.79
CA VAL A 693 -6.92 10.01 -1.84
C VAL A 693 -7.60 9.93 -0.47
N ARG A 694 -6.91 9.36 0.53
CA ARG A 694 -7.50 9.21 1.86
C ARG A 694 -6.56 9.44 3.03
N ARG A 695 -7.12 9.98 4.12
CA ARG A 695 -6.44 10.18 5.42
C ARG A 695 -5.12 10.97 5.29
N LEU A 696 -5.10 11.96 4.41
CA LEU A 696 -4.00 12.90 4.26
C LEU A 696 -4.40 14.28 4.75
N ALA A 697 -3.43 15.04 5.27
CA ALA A 697 -3.53 16.49 5.31
C ALA A 697 -2.84 17.08 4.07
N VAL A 698 -3.53 17.92 3.29
CA VAL A 698 -2.97 18.54 2.07
C VAL A 698 -3.22 20.05 2.12
N ARG A 699 -2.16 20.85 2.09
CA ARG A 699 -2.26 22.32 2.11
C ARG A 699 -1.03 23.01 1.53
N GLY A 700 -1.11 24.33 1.35
CA GLY A 700 0.01 25.14 0.84
C GLY A 700 0.17 25.10 -0.69
N PHE A 701 -0.84 24.62 -1.41
CA PHE A 701 -0.85 24.58 -2.87
C PHE A 701 -1.84 25.59 -3.47
N GLY A 702 -1.74 25.74 -4.79
CA GLY A 702 -2.42 26.77 -5.56
C GLY A 702 -1.61 28.06 -5.59
N THR A 703 -1.49 28.65 -6.78
CA THR A 703 -0.84 29.96 -6.97
C THR A 703 -1.86 31.05 -7.27
N THR A 704 -3.05 30.67 -7.72
CA THR A 704 -4.11 31.60 -8.12
C THR A 704 -5.46 31.06 -7.65
N PRO A 705 -6.29 31.84 -6.94
CA PRO A 705 -7.66 31.44 -6.62
C PRO A 705 -8.47 31.24 -7.91
N ASN A 706 -9.41 30.30 -7.90
CA ASN A 706 -10.33 30.04 -9.03
C ASN A 706 -9.62 29.81 -10.38
N ASN A 707 -8.68 28.87 -10.44
CA ASN A 707 -7.95 28.55 -11.67
C ASN A 707 -7.88 27.03 -11.86
N ASP A 708 -8.12 26.56 -13.08
CA ASP A 708 -8.07 25.13 -13.46
C ASP A 708 -6.74 24.44 -13.18
N ASN A 709 -5.67 25.21 -13.03
CA ASN A 709 -4.34 24.72 -12.68
C ASN A 709 -3.95 25.14 -11.26
N SER A 710 -4.89 25.35 -10.33
CA SER A 710 -4.56 25.70 -8.95
C SER A 710 -5.46 25.01 -7.93
N ALA A 711 -4.94 23.98 -7.26
CA ALA A 711 -5.66 23.27 -6.21
C ALA A 711 -4.74 22.46 -5.28
N ASN A 712 -5.22 22.15 -4.07
CA ASN A 712 -4.60 21.12 -3.21
C ASN A 712 -4.77 19.72 -3.86
N ILE A 713 -5.98 19.40 -4.31
CA ILE A 713 -6.28 18.20 -5.11
C ILE A 713 -6.97 18.65 -6.41
N ARG A 714 -6.39 18.29 -7.54
CA ARG A 714 -6.97 18.53 -8.87
C ARG A 714 -7.36 17.20 -9.51
N ILE A 715 -8.55 17.13 -10.09
CA ILE A 715 -9.03 16.01 -10.91
C ILE A 715 -9.12 16.50 -12.35
N GLY A 716 -8.43 15.80 -13.27
CA GLY A 716 -8.45 16.10 -14.70
C GLY A 716 -9.76 15.73 -15.40
N SER A 717 -9.87 16.08 -16.68
CA SER A 717 -11.03 15.75 -17.51
C SER A 717 -11.02 14.31 -18.01
N ASN A 718 -12.21 13.77 -18.32
CA ASN A 718 -12.40 12.42 -18.89
C ASN A 718 -12.08 11.26 -17.93
N PHE A 719 -11.96 11.54 -16.63
CA PHE A 719 -11.75 10.53 -15.62
C PHE A 719 -12.98 10.37 -14.74
N THR A 720 -13.20 9.15 -14.27
CA THR A 720 -14.38 8.79 -13.49
C THR A 720 -14.01 8.10 -12.18
N GLY A 721 -14.86 8.25 -11.16
CA GLY A 721 -14.80 7.43 -9.96
C GLY A 721 -13.70 7.79 -8.96
N THR A 722 -13.19 9.02 -8.97
CA THR A 722 -12.26 9.49 -7.94
C THR A 722 -12.91 9.46 -6.56
N LEU A 723 -12.21 8.98 -5.54
CA LEU A 723 -12.61 9.01 -4.13
C LEU A 723 -11.67 9.88 -3.32
N ALA A 724 -12.19 10.94 -2.69
CA ALA A 724 -11.49 11.75 -1.71
C ALA A 724 -12.17 11.59 -0.34
N GLU A 725 -11.53 10.90 0.61
CA GLU A 725 -12.13 10.63 1.91
C GLU A 725 -11.24 10.83 3.14
N GLN A 726 -11.83 11.23 4.26
CA GLN A 726 -11.13 11.31 5.55
C GLN A 726 -9.91 12.25 5.54
N ASN A 727 -9.90 13.25 4.67
CA ASN A 727 -8.77 14.17 4.51
C ASN A 727 -8.96 15.47 5.28
N PHE A 728 -7.84 16.13 5.58
CA PHE A 728 -7.76 17.51 6.03
C PHE A 728 -7.24 18.37 4.87
N LEU A 729 -8.11 19.14 4.22
CA LEU A 729 -7.75 19.94 3.04
C LEU A 729 -7.72 21.42 3.40
N GLY A 730 -6.55 22.04 3.25
CA GLY A 730 -6.26 23.38 3.74
C GLY A 730 -6.15 23.46 5.27
N VAL A 731 -6.10 22.31 5.94
CA VAL A 731 -6.01 22.19 7.40
C VAL A 731 -4.71 21.47 7.75
N VAL A 732 -3.99 21.97 8.76
CA VAL A 732 -2.79 21.30 9.29
C VAL A 732 -3.17 20.00 10.00
N ALA A 733 -2.37 18.94 9.82
CA ALA A 733 -2.69 17.60 10.31
C ALA A 733 -3.02 17.53 11.82
N ASN A 734 -2.33 18.31 12.65
CA ASN A 734 -2.54 18.32 14.10
C ASN A 734 -3.41 19.49 14.61
N ALA A 735 -4.26 20.07 13.74
CA ALA A 735 -5.09 21.21 14.12
C ALA A 735 -5.87 20.96 15.42
N GLY A 736 -5.75 21.89 16.36
CA GLY A 736 -6.45 21.85 17.65
C GLY A 736 -7.92 22.27 17.53
N THR A 737 -8.23 23.17 16.60
CA THR A 737 -9.58 23.63 16.28
C THR A 737 -9.74 23.78 14.77
N PHE A 738 -10.99 23.73 14.29
CA PHE A 738 -11.32 24.00 12.90
C PHE A 738 -11.99 25.37 12.77
N THR A 739 -11.31 26.42 13.23
CA THR A 739 -11.89 27.78 13.35
C THR A 739 -10.96 28.91 12.90
N THR A 740 -9.77 28.62 12.37
CA THR A 740 -8.84 29.65 11.88
C THR A 740 -9.43 30.39 10.69
N SER A 741 -9.24 31.70 10.57
CA SER A 741 -9.81 32.46 9.43
C SER A 741 -8.75 32.95 8.43
N ALA A 742 -7.49 32.52 8.59
CA ALA A 742 -6.40 32.85 7.68
C ALA A 742 -6.24 31.75 6.64
N ALA A 743 -6.02 32.14 5.39
CA ALA A 743 -5.79 31.18 4.31
C ALA A 743 -4.46 30.46 4.49
N THR A 744 -4.46 29.14 4.26
CA THR A 744 -3.26 28.29 4.25
C THR A 744 -3.00 27.67 2.87
N SER A 745 -3.97 27.78 1.96
CA SER A 745 -3.88 27.45 0.53
C SER A 745 -4.44 28.60 -0.30
N THR A 746 -3.91 28.80 -1.51
CA THR A 746 -4.38 29.87 -2.40
C THR A 746 -5.41 29.37 -3.41
N GLY A 747 -5.21 28.17 -3.94
CA GLY A 747 -6.11 27.53 -4.90
C GLY A 747 -7.20 26.71 -4.21
N ASP A 748 -8.12 26.14 -4.98
CA ASP A 748 -9.25 25.40 -4.42
C ASP A 748 -8.77 24.18 -3.61
N ASN A 749 -9.52 23.77 -2.59
CA ASN A 749 -9.15 22.58 -1.83
C ASN A 749 -9.33 21.31 -2.70
N ILE A 750 -10.48 21.18 -3.36
CA ILE A 750 -10.71 20.17 -4.40
C ILE A 750 -11.20 20.87 -5.66
N ARG A 751 -10.59 20.55 -6.81
CA ARG A 751 -11.00 21.06 -8.11
C ARG A 751 -11.18 19.94 -9.13
N SER A 752 -12.38 19.75 -9.66
CA SER A 752 -12.64 18.85 -10.79
C SER A 752 -12.79 19.65 -12.08
N VAL A 753 -11.90 19.39 -13.03
CA VAL A 753 -11.88 20.04 -14.35
C VAL A 753 -12.50 19.09 -15.39
N GLY A 754 -13.70 18.58 -15.10
CA GLY A 754 -14.45 17.65 -15.95
C GLY A 754 -14.26 16.16 -15.65
N GLY A 755 -13.92 15.82 -14.41
CA GLY A 755 -14.04 14.45 -13.91
C GLY A 755 -15.49 14.15 -13.51
N ASP A 756 -15.95 12.91 -13.69
CA ASP A 756 -17.33 12.50 -13.42
C ASP A 756 -17.43 11.42 -12.34
N SER A 757 -18.63 11.24 -11.79
CA SER A 757 -18.99 10.10 -10.94
C SER A 757 -18.06 9.88 -9.74
N GLY A 758 -17.44 10.94 -9.23
CA GLY A 758 -16.56 10.88 -8.08
C GLY A 758 -17.30 10.98 -6.74
N THR A 759 -16.59 10.71 -5.65
CA THR A 759 -17.10 10.82 -4.28
C THR A 759 -16.15 11.65 -3.42
N ILE A 760 -16.70 12.63 -2.70
CA ILE A 760 -16.00 13.45 -1.71
C ILE A 760 -16.72 13.24 -0.39
N ARG A 761 -16.08 12.56 0.57
CA ARG A 761 -16.75 12.24 1.84
C ARG A 761 -15.89 12.29 3.09
N ASP A 762 -16.50 12.54 4.23
CA ASP A 762 -15.83 12.50 5.54
C ASP A 762 -14.59 13.43 5.60
N ASN A 763 -14.56 14.55 4.88
CA ASN A 763 -13.41 15.45 4.86
C ASN A 763 -13.64 16.72 5.70
N LEU A 764 -12.56 17.28 6.25
CA LEU A 764 -12.52 18.67 6.70
C LEU A 764 -11.90 19.54 5.61
N ILE A 765 -12.65 20.52 5.12
CA ILE A 765 -12.26 21.32 3.96
C ILE A 765 -12.38 22.80 4.30
N GLY A 766 -11.26 23.51 4.37
CA GLY A 766 -11.31 24.92 4.72
C GLY A 766 -10.04 25.71 4.51
N PHE A 767 -10.09 26.96 4.94
CA PHE A 767 -8.93 27.87 4.99
C PHE A 767 -8.24 28.08 3.64
N SER A 768 -9.01 28.08 2.55
CA SER A 768 -8.49 28.43 1.24
C SER A 768 -8.90 29.85 0.84
N SER A 769 -8.01 30.56 0.14
CA SER A 769 -8.39 31.75 -0.63
C SER A 769 -9.28 31.39 -1.84
N GLY A 770 -9.19 30.16 -2.33
CA GLY A 770 -10.05 29.56 -3.36
C GLY A 770 -11.33 28.94 -2.81
N LYS A 771 -12.05 28.20 -3.65
CA LYS A 771 -13.28 27.46 -3.29
C LYS A 771 -12.93 26.27 -2.39
N GLY A 772 -13.88 25.83 -1.57
CA GLY A 772 -13.72 24.58 -0.81
C GLY A 772 -13.75 23.37 -1.75
N ILE A 773 -14.82 23.26 -2.53
CA ILE A 773 -14.97 22.23 -3.55
C ILE A 773 -15.45 22.91 -4.82
N GLN A 774 -14.79 22.60 -5.94
CA GLN A 774 -15.20 23.00 -7.26
C GLN A 774 -15.45 21.77 -8.12
N LEU A 775 -16.64 21.69 -8.72
CA LEU A 775 -17.04 20.73 -9.72
C LEU A 775 -17.35 21.51 -11.00
N GLY A 776 -16.40 21.59 -11.93
CA GLY A 776 -16.57 22.33 -13.18
C GLY A 776 -16.18 21.53 -14.41
N GLY A 777 -16.20 22.20 -15.57
CA GLY A 777 -15.85 21.56 -16.83
C GLY A 777 -16.75 20.38 -17.17
N THR A 778 -18.06 20.51 -16.92
CA THR A 778 -19.06 19.42 -17.08
C THR A 778 -18.85 18.21 -16.16
N SER A 779 -18.44 18.44 -14.91
CA SER A 779 -18.34 17.39 -13.89
C SER A 779 -19.74 16.94 -13.45
N THR A 780 -20.12 15.70 -13.72
CA THR A 780 -21.47 15.17 -13.48
C THR A 780 -21.49 13.95 -12.57
N GLY A 781 -22.60 13.73 -11.85
CA GLY A 781 -22.81 12.51 -11.08
C GLY A 781 -21.99 12.39 -9.79
N TRP A 782 -21.47 13.51 -9.25
CA TRP A 782 -20.67 13.47 -8.02
C TRP A 782 -21.53 13.26 -6.77
N LEU A 783 -20.98 12.53 -5.81
CA LEU A 783 -21.50 12.42 -4.44
C LEU A 783 -20.62 13.24 -3.49
N VAL A 784 -21.18 14.25 -2.85
CA VAL A 784 -20.52 15.05 -1.80
C VAL A 784 -21.26 14.78 -0.49
N GLU A 785 -20.66 14.02 0.43
CA GLU A 785 -21.37 13.60 1.65
C GLU A 785 -20.57 13.71 2.95
N ASN A 786 -21.24 14.00 4.07
CA ASN A 786 -20.63 13.96 5.41
C ASN A 786 -19.33 14.79 5.54
N ASN A 787 -19.20 15.87 4.78
CA ASN A 787 -18.06 16.78 4.85
C ASN A 787 -18.39 18.01 5.70
N GLU A 788 -17.35 18.60 6.28
CA GLU A 788 -17.42 19.90 6.92
C GLU A 788 -16.59 20.91 6.13
N VAL A 789 -17.29 21.87 5.52
CA VAL A 789 -16.72 22.83 4.57
C VAL A 789 -16.87 24.25 5.11
N ARG A 790 -15.76 24.90 5.45
CA ARG A 790 -15.80 26.21 6.11
C ARG A 790 -14.64 27.14 5.79
N PHE A 791 -14.89 28.44 5.92
CA PHE A 791 -13.88 29.48 5.76
C PHE A 791 -13.09 29.34 4.44
N ASN A 792 -13.79 29.08 3.33
CA ASN A 792 -13.23 29.15 1.99
C ASN A 792 -13.57 30.49 1.33
N GLY A 793 -12.88 30.79 0.24
CA GLY A 793 -12.96 32.06 -0.47
C GLY A 793 -12.32 33.21 0.30
N ILE A 794 -11.35 32.95 1.17
CA ILE A 794 -10.76 34.00 2.03
C ILE A 794 -10.19 35.15 1.19
N GLY A 795 -10.76 36.35 1.35
CA GLY A 795 -10.43 37.54 0.57
C GLY A 795 -11.09 37.61 -0.81
N ASN A 796 -11.97 36.68 -1.14
CA ASN A 796 -12.63 36.54 -2.44
C ASN A 796 -14.13 36.25 -2.24
N ALA A 797 -14.95 37.30 -2.20
CA ALA A 797 -16.38 37.24 -1.87
C ALA A 797 -17.28 36.52 -2.89
N ASN A 798 -16.70 35.94 -3.95
CA ASN A 798 -17.39 35.19 -5.00
C ASN A 798 -16.89 33.74 -5.12
N LEU A 799 -16.17 33.22 -4.12
CA LEU A 799 -15.66 31.85 -4.09
C LEU A 799 -16.31 31.05 -2.95
N ASN A 800 -16.99 29.98 -3.35
CA ASN A 800 -17.99 29.27 -2.56
C ASN A 800 -17.43 28.15 -1.67
N GLY A 801 -18.27 27.67 -0.74
CA GLY A 801 -18.00 26.42 -0.03
C GLY A 801 -17.94 25.24 -1.00
N LEU A 802 -19.03 25.00 -1.73
CA LEU A 802 -19.12 24.10 -2.87
C LEU A 802 -19.65 24.87 -4.09
N ASP A 803 -19.08 24.63 -5.26
CA ASP A 803 -19.55 25.16 -6.52
C ASP A 803 -19.72 24.07 -7.59
N ILE A 804 -20.94 23.89 -8.08
CA ILE A 804 -21.31 22.98 -9.17
C ILE A 804 -21.50 23.82 -10.43
N GLU A 805 -20.43 24.05 -11.18
CA GLU A 805 -20.39 25.13 -12.16
C GLU A 805 -20.19 24.70 -13.62
N ASN A 806 -20.46 25.62 -14.55
CA ASN A 806 -20.07 25.54 -15.96
C ASN A 806 -20.49 24.24 -16.64
N GLY A 807 -21.80 23.97 -16.68
CA GLY A 807 -22.40 22.80 -17.31
C GLY A 807 -22.37 21.52 -16.47
N SER A 808 -21.71 21.52 -15.32
CA SER A 808 -21.76 20.44 -14.31
C SER A 808 -23.17 20.25 -13.76
N GLY A 809 -23.54 19.04 -13.34
CA GLY A 809 -24.92 18.74 -12.93
C GLY A 809 -25.13 17.30 -12.46
N ASN A 810 -26.36 16.93 -12.15
CA ASN A 810 -26.72 15.60 -11.63
C ASN A 810 -25.90 15.16 -10.39
N CYS A 811 -25.44 16.11 -9.58
CA CYS A 811 -24.66 15.83 -8.38
C CYS A 811 -25.57 15.69 -7.16
N THR A 812 -25.17 14.85 -6.20
CA THR A 812 -25.84 14.69 -4.90
C THR A 812 -24.97 15.26 -3.80
N VAL A 813 -25.48 16.24 -3.07
CA VAL A 813 -24.85 16.90 -1.93
C VAL A 813 -25.68 16.60 -0.69
N ARG A 814 -25.19 15.71 0.18
CA ARG A 814 -25.97 15.23 1.32
C ARG A 814 -25.25 15.20 2.65
N GLY A 815 -25.92 15.59 3.72
CA GLY A 815 -25.36 15.41 5.07
C GLY A 815 -24.06 16.19 5.34
N ASN A 816 -23.85 17.32 4.67
CA ASN A 816 -22.68 18.17 4.88
C ASN A 816 -23.00 19.34 5.80
N LEU A 817 -21.95 19.93 6.39
CA LEU A 817 -22.00 21.23 7.07
C LEU A 817 -21.22 22.27 6.25
N PHE A 818 -21.92 23.25 5.70
CA PHE A 818 -21.33 24.41 5.03
C PHE A 818 -21.43 25.63 5.94
N VAL A 819 -20.29 26.16 6.40
CA VAL A 819 -20.29 27.25 7.39
C VAL A 819 -19.24 28.32 7.15
N ALA A 820 -19.63 29.60 7.29
CA ALA A 820 -18.70 30.73 7.28
C ALA A 820 -17.81 30.85 6.02
N ASN A 821 -18.30 30.40 4.86
CA ASN A 821 -17.64 30.65 3.57
C ASN A 821 -17.92 32.10 3.12
N GLU A 822 -16.96 32.73 2.43
CA GLU A 822 -17.12 34.14 2.01
C GLU A 822 -18.25 34.34 0.99
N ALA A 823 -18.43 33.39 0.08
CA ALA A 823 -19.57 33.38 -0.84
C ALA A 823 -20.62 32.34 -0.39
N ALA A 824 -21.46 31.85 -1.31
CA ALA A 824 -22.50 30.90 -0.98
C ALA A 824 -21.94 29.61 -0.36
N GLY A 825 -22.75 28.98 0.49
CA GLY A 825 -22.41 27.68 1.06
C GLY A 825 -22.39 26.63 -0.04
N VAL A 826 -23.46 26.61 -0.85
CA VAL A 826 -23.59 25.78 -2.05
C VAL A 826 -24.02 26.67 -3.22
N ASP A 827 -23.21 26.70 -4.25
CA ASP A 827 -23.48 27.40 -5.50
C ASP A 827 -23.59 26.41 -6.65
N MET A 828 -24.44 26.73 -7.62
CA MET A 828 -24.65 25.94 -8.83
C MET A 828 -24.30 26.77 -10.06
N TYR A 829 -23.31 27.66 -10.01
CA TYR A 829 -23.10 28.70 -11.01
C TYR A 829 -23.06 28.17 -12.46
N GLN A 830 -24.07 28.48 -13.28
CA GLN A 830 -24.19 27.95 -14.65
C GLN A 830 -24.23 26.40 -14.74
N SER A 831 -24.72 25.72 -13.71
CA SER A 831 -24.99 24.28 -13.73
C SER A 831 -25.99 23.91 -14.83
N SER A 832 -25.86 22.70 -15.38
CA SER A 832 -26.90 22.10 -16.24
C SER A 832 -28.15 21.67 -15.47
N GLY A 833 -28.08 21.61 -14.13
CA GLY A 833 -29.18 21.25 -13.25
C GLY A 833 -29.21 19.76 -12.85
N GLY A 834 -30.36 19.28 -12.39
CA GLY A 834 -30.53 17.91 -11.90
C GLY A 834 -29.85 17.61 -10.57
N ASN A 835 -29.40 18.62 -9.83
CA ASN A 835 -28.66 18.44 -8.59
C ASN A 835 -29.61 18.14 -7.42
N THR A 836 -29.18 17.31 -6.47
CA THR A 836 -29.89 17.04 -5.22
C THR A 836 -29.10 17.62 -4.05
N ILE A 837 -29.65 18.62 -3.37
CA ILE A 837 -29.10 19.22 -2.16
C ILE A 837 -29.99 18.78 -1.00
N GLU A 838 -29.57 17.77 -0.24
CA GLU A 838 -30.43 17.13 0.76
C GLU A 838 -29.81 16.99 2.16
N SER A 839 -30.60 17.21 3.20
CA SER A 839 -30.17 16.91 4.59
C SER A 839 -28.86 17.58 5.02
N ASN A 840 -28.50 18.73 4.45
CA ASN A 840 -27.32 19.51 4.84
C ASN A 840 -27.67 20.57 5.90
N THR A 841 -26.66 21.08 6.59
CA THR A 841 -26.76 22.33 7.36
C THR A 841 -25.91 23.40 6.67
N ILE A 842 -26.52 24.50 6.27
CA ILE A 842 -25.91 25.58 5.49
C ILE A 842 -26.11 26.88 6.26
N THR A 843 -25.06 27.32 6.95
CA THR A 843 -25.18 28.39 7.95
C THR A 843 -24.06 29.42 7.93
N GLY A 844 -24.38 30.69 8.10
CA GLY A 844 -23.36 31.74 8.21
C GLY A 844 -22.52 31.94 6.94
N ASN A 845 -23.01 31.55 5.76
CA ASN A 845 -22.30 31.76 4.48
C ASN A 845 -22.68 33.10 3.85
N GLY A 846 -22.00 33.46 2.76
CA GLY A 846 -22.21 34.71 2.03
C GLY A 846 -21.68 35.94 2.75
N ILE A 847 -20.77 35.75 3.72
CA ILE A 847 -20.28 36.81 4.62
C ILE A 847 -19.19 37.69 3.99
N GLY A 848 -18.82 37.45 2.74
CA GLY A 848 -17.90 38.27 1.97
C GLY A 848 -18.44 39.68 1.75
N SER A 849 -17.56 40.59 1.33
CA SER A 849 -17.91 41.99 1.10
C SER A 849 -17.36 42.47 -0.24
N GLY A 850 -18.11 43.29 -0.97
CA GLY A 850 -17.70 43.86 -2.24
C GLY A 850 -18.81 43.79 -3.29
N ALA A 851 -18.57 44.38 -4.47
CA ALA A 851 -19.55 44.42 -5.57
C ALA A 851 -19.83 43.04 -6.19
N THR A 852 -18.91 42.09 -6.02
CA THR A 852 -19.03 40.71 -6.49
C THR A 852 -19.48 39.74 -5.40
N ALA A 853 -19.93 40.24 -4.23
CA ALA A 853 -20.30 39.38 -3.12
C ALA A 853 -21.53 38.55 -3.46
N GLU A 854 -21.41 37.24 -3.27
CA GLU A 854 -22.51 36.29 -3.42
C GLU A 854 -23.06 36.00 -2.03
N THR A 855 -24.27 36.50 -1.77
CA THR A 855 -24.83 36.52 -0.41
C THR A 855 -25.66 35.30 0.01
N PRO A 856 -26.23 34.45 -0.87
CA PRO A 856 -27.18 33.43 -0.43
C PRO A 856 -26.51 32.24 0.28
N GLY A 857 -27.29 31.48 1.04
CA GLY A 857 -26.87 30.17 1.55
C GLY A 857 -26.73 29.14 0.41
N VAL A 858 -27.77 29.05 -0.42
CA VAL A 858 -27.82 28.21 -1.63
C VAL A 858 -28.18 29.06 -2.85
N ARG A 859 -27.41 28.99 -3.92
CA ARG A 859 -27.75 29.63 -5.21
C ARG A 859 -27.98 28.59 -6.29
N VAL A 860 -29.11 28.70 -6.99
CA VAL A 860 -29.60 27.71 -7.96
C VAL A 860 -29.57 28.27 -9.38
N TYR A 861 -28.93 27.50 -10.27
CA TYR A 861 -29.01 27.61 -11.73
C TYR A 861 -29.48 26.29 -12.33
N GLY A 862 -29.73 26.30 -13.63
CA GLY A 862 -30.10 25.12 -14.38
C GLY A 862 -31.52 24.66 -14.05
N ALA A 863 -31.89 23.48 -14.55
CA ALA A 863 -33.23 22.96 -14.38
C ALA A 863 -33.29 21.63 -13.63
N GLY A 864 -34.39 21.38 -12.92
CA GLY A 864 -34.66 20.07 -12.33
C GLY A 864 -33.88 19.74 -11.05
N SER A 865 -33.28 20.72 -10.38
CA SER A 865 -32.61 20.49 -9.09
C SER A 865 -33.63 20.39 -7.94
N THR A 866 -33.28 19.65 -6.88
CA THR A 866 -34.07 19.52 -5.66
C THR A 866 -33.27 20.00 -4.45
N VAL A 867 -33.83 20.92 -3.68
CA VAL A 867 -33.30 21.38 -2.39
C VAL A 867 -34.27 20.90 -1.32
N SER A 868 -33.87 19.91 -0.50
CA SER A 868 -34.80 19.31 0.47
C SER A 868 -34.19 18.92 1.81
N LEU A 869 -35.01 18.95 2.88
CA LEU A 869 -34.60 18.47 4.21
C LEU A 869 -33.35 19.17 4.79
N ASN A 870 -32.94 20.31 4.25
CA ASN A 870 -31.79 21.06 4.75
C ASN A 870 -32.18 21.98 5.90
N ILE A 871 -31.22 22.29 6.78
CA ILE A 871 -31.27 23.45 7.67
C ILE A 871 -30.49 24.56 6.98
N ILE A 872 -31.16 25.64 6.57
CA ILE A 872 -30.56 26.77 5.88
C ILE A 872 -30.83 28.02 6.71
N ASN A 873 -29.84 28.46 7.49
CA ASN A 873 -30.09 29.50 8.48
C ASN A 873 -28.93 30.46 8.67
N ALA A 874 -29.26 31.68 9.11
CA ALA A 874 -28.25 32.67 9.49
C ALA A 874 -27.21 32.92 8.38
N ASN A 875 -27.55 32.76 7.11
CA ASN A 875 -26.69 33.19 6.01
C ASN A 875 -26.83 34.71 5.83
N PHE A 876 -25.79 35.36 5.29
CA PHE A 876 -25.78 36.82 5.18
C PHE A 876 -26.89 37.34 4.26
N GLY A 877 -27.14 36.66 3.14
CA GLY A 877 -28.23 36.94 2.21
C GLY A 877 -29.36 35.93 2.31
N ALA A 878 -30.03 35.69 1.18
CA ALA A 878 -31.18 34.80 1.12
C ALA A 878 -30.85 33.35 1.53
N GLY A 879 -31.83 32.61 2.03
CA GLY A 879 -31.65 31.18 2.32
C GLY A 879 -31.34 30.41 1.03
N VAL A 880 -32.29 30.44 0.09
CA VAL A 880 -32.19 29.88 -1.26
C VAL A 880 -32.49 30.98 -2.27
N MET A 881 -31.62 31.16 -3.24
CA MET A 881 -31.78 32.12 -4.33
C MET A 881 -31.85 31.38 -5.66
N VAL A 882 -32.92 31.58 -6.41
CA VAL A 882 -33.13 30.94 -7.71
C VAL A 882 -32.92 31.98 -8.80
N THR A 883 -31.87 31.80 -9.59
CA THR A 883 -31.50 32.78 -10.63
C THR A 883 -32.47 32.80 -11.79
N SER A 884 -32.49 33.89 -12.53
CA SER A 884 -33.50 34.17 -13.57
C SER A 884 -33.58 33.18 -14.73
N SER A 885 -32.51 32.43 -14.98
CA SER A 885 -32.48 31.39 -16.01
C SER A 885 -32.81 29.98 -15.48
N ALA A 886 -32.93 29.82 -14.16
CA ALA A 886 -33.20 28.53 -13.53
C ALA A 886 -34.70 28.20 -13.56
N SER A 887 -35.06 26.94 -13.77
CA SER A 887 -36.47 26.51 -13.87
C SER A 887 -36.68 25.09 -13.37
N ALA A 888 -37.92 24.72 -13.06
CA ALA A 888 -38.30 23.39 -12.58
C ALA A 888 -37.47 22.90 -11.36
N ASN A 889 -37.07 23.82 -10.46
CA ASN A 889 -36.33 23.47 -9.25
C ASN A 889 -37.26 23.36 -8.04
N THR A 890 -37.24 22.21 -7.37
CA THR A 890 -38.11 21.91 -6.23
C THR A 890 -37.44 22.25 -4.91
N ILE A 891 -38.06 23.11 -4.10
CA ILE A 891 -37.56 23.51 -2.77
C ILE A 891 -38.57 23.01 -1.75
N THR A 892 -38.29 21.90 -1.07
CA THR A 892 -39.31 21.17 -0.28
C THR A 892 -38.80 20.80 1.11
N ARG A 893 -39.64 21.00 2.14
CA ARG A 893 -39.39 20.51 3.51
C ARG A 893 -38.04 20.92 4.10
N ASN A 894 -37.52 22.08 3.73
CA ASN A 894 -36.34 22.68 4.37
C ASN A 894 -36.75 23.44 5.64
N SER A 895 -35.82 23.60 6.57
CA SER A 895 -35.92 24.54 7.70
C SER A 895 -35.11 25.78 7.34
N ILE A 896 -35.79 26.85 6.92
CA ILE A 896 -35.20 28.09 6.43
C ILE A 896 -35.53 29.22 7.41
N PHE A 897 -34.55 29.72 8.16
CA PHE A 897 -34.80 30.75 9.17
C PHE A 897 -33.59 31.67 9.42
N ALA A 898 -33.85 32.90 9.85
CA ALA A 898 -32.83 33.88 10.21
C ALA A 898 -31.82 34.21 9.10
N ASN A 899 -32.09 33.86 7.83
CA ASN A 899 -31.27 34.33 6.73
C ASN A 899 -31.49 35.84 6.56
N GLY A 900 -30.50 36.54 6.03
CA GLY A 900 -30.53 38.00 5.95
C GLY A 900 -30.33 38.74 7.28
N THR A 901 -30.18 38.04 8.42
CA THR A 901 -30.15 38.66 9.77
C THR A 901 -28.75 38.89 10.34
N ILE A 902 -27.72 38.27 9.79
CA ILE A 902 -26.35 38.36 10.32
C ILE A 902 -25.56 39.50 9.68
N THR A 903 -24.43 39.86 10.30
CA THR A 903 -23.47 40.81 9.73
C THR A 903 -22.48 40.11 8.82
N ASN A 904 -22.07 40.78 7.73
CA ASN A 904 -20.95 40.28 6.92
C ASN A 904 -19.59 40.56 7.60
N LYS A 905 -18.50 40.07 7.00
CA LYS A 905 -17.13 40.19 7.50
C LYS A 905 -16.60 41.64 7.51
N SER A 906 -17.16 42.54 6.70
CA SER A 906 -16.87 43.98 6.75
C SER A 906 -17.63 44.74 7.85
N GLY A 907 -18.51 44.06 8.60
CA GLY A 907 -19.36 44.68 9.61
C GLY A 907 -20.59 45.39 9.05
N ALA A 908 -20.96 45.14 7.79
CA ALA A 908 -22.24 45.61 7.26
C ALA A 908 -23.37 44.93 8.03
N GLY A 909 -24.42 45.69 8.33
CA GLY A 909 -25.61 45.21 9.03
C GLY A 909 -26.37 44.13 8.26
N PRO A 910 -27.46 43.60 8.84
CA PRO A 910 -28.34 42.61 8.19
C PRO A 910 -28.69 43.01 6.74
N SER A 911 -28.59 42.08 5.79
CA SER A 911 -28.98 42.33 4.40
C SER A 911 -30.49 42.48 4.23
N ASN A 912 -31.27 41.89 5.15
CA ASN A 912 -32.73 41.79 5.09
C ASN A 912 -33.28 41.04 3.87
N GLN A 913 -32.45 40.20 3.24
CA GLN A 913 -32.92 39.24 2.25
C GLN A 913 -33.77 38.14 2.90
N ILE A 914 -34.62 37.50 2.12
CA ILE A 914 -35.60 36.52 2.57
C ILE A 914 -35.13 35.07 2.39
N GLY A 915 -35.90 34.09 2.86
CA GLY A 915 -35.51 32.68 2.84
C GLY A 915 -35.55 32.02 1.46
N ILE A 916 -36.50 32.37 0.59
CA ILE A 916 -36.50 31.96 -0.83
C ILE A 916 -36.72 33.20 -1.69
N ASP A 917 -35.77 33.50 -2.57
CA ASP A 917 -35.77 34.68 -3.47
C ASP A 917 -35.74 34.21 -4.93
N LEU A 918 -36.79 34.51 -5.70
CA LEU A 918 -36.92 34.15 -7.11
C LEU A 918 -36.56 35.35 -7.99
N LEU A 919 -35.47 35.25 -8.75
CA LEU A 919 -34.95 36.41 -9.46
C LEU A 919 -35.54 36.56 -10.87
N SER A 920 -35.89 37.78 -11.23
CA SER A 920 -36.07 38.20 -12.62
C SER A 920 -34.72 38.53 -13.28
N VAL A 921 -34.70 38.72 -14.60
CA VAL A 921 -33.50 39.17 -15.32
C VAL A 921 -33.04 40.58 -14.95
N ALA A 922 -33.93 41.38 -14.33
CA ALA A 922 -33.61 42.73 -13.87
C ALA A 922 -32.89 42.73 -12.52
N ASP A 923 -32.96 41.60 -11.79
CA ASP A 923 -32.39 41.51 -10.46
C ASP A 923 -30.89 41.26 -10.44
N ASN A 924 -30.25 41.60 -9.32
CA ASN A 924 -28.87 41.24 -9.11
C ASN A 924 -28.74 39.72 -8.88
N GLN A 925 -28.19 39.00 -9.85
CA GLN A 925 -28.06 37.53 -9.81
C GLN A 925 -27.09 37.02 -8.72
N LEU A 926 -26.33 37.90 -8.06
CA LEU A 926 -25.43 37.53 -6.95
C LEU A 926 -26.06 37.75 -5.57
N ALA A 927 -26.97 38.71 -5.44
CA ALA A 927 -27.42 39.22 -4.14
C ALA A 927 -28.92 39.55 -4.05
N GLY A 928 -29.71 39.34 -5.12
CA GLY A 928 -31.11 39.77 -5.18
C GLY A 928 -31.28 41.30 -5.21
N THR A 929 -32.52 41.77 -5.36
CA THR A 929 -32.86 43.20 -5.35
C THR A 929 -33.91 43.50 -4.31
N SER A 930 -33.65 44.48 -3.43
CA SER A 930 -34.64 44.96 -2.46
C SER A 930 -35.92 45.41 -3.18
N PRO A 931 -37.12 45.02 -2.71
CA PRO A 931 -37.42 44.48 -1.37
C PRO A 931 -37.27 42.95 -1.22
N PHE A 932 -36.69 42.25 -2.19
CA PHE A 932 -36.43 40.80 -2.19
C PHE A 932 -37.67 39.90 -2.17
N VAL A 933 -38.88 40.49 -2.23
CA VAL A 933 -40.13 39.75 -2.32
C VAL A 933 -40.71 39.97 -3.72
N THR A 934 -40.95 38.87 -4.43
CA THR A 934 -41.60 38.85 -5.73
C THR A 934 -43.11 38.71 -5.52
N VAL A 935 -43.81 39.84 -5.44
CA VAL A 935 -45.26 39.85 -5.22
C VAL A 935 -46.03 39.22 -6.38
N ASN A 936 -47.14 38.54 -6.09
CA ASN A 936 -47.93 37.88 -7.12
C ASN A 936 -48.55 38.89 -8.12
N ASP A 937 -48.58 38.56 -9.40
CA ASP A 937 -49.20 39.38 -10.43
C ASP A 937 -50.19 38.60 -11.32
N SER A 938 -50.98 39.35 -12.09
CA SER A 938 -52.04 38.79 -12.91
C SER A 938 -51.56 38.57 -14.35
N GLY A 939 -51.73 37.35 -14.88
CA GLY A 939 -51.57 37.08 -16.31
C GLY A 939 -50.17 36.70 -16.77
N ASP A 940 -49.40 35.99 -15.94
CA ASP A 940 -48.03 35.61 -16.25
C ASP A 940 -47.87 34.58 -17.39
N GLY A 941 -47.08 34.97 -18.38
CA GLY A 941 -46.12 34.04 -18.98
C GLY A 941 -44.84 34.22 -18.19
N ASP A 942 -44.71 33.50 -17.09
CA ASP A 942 -43.63 33.70 -16.13
C ASP A 942 -42.24 33.52 -16.76
N ALA A 943 -41.41 34.57 -16.69
CA ALA A 943 -40.02 34.54 -17.14
C ALA A 943 -39.09 34.99 -16.00
N GLY A 944 -38.43 34.02 -15.36
CA GLY A 944 -37.51 34.24 -14.26
C GLY A 944 -37.23 32.94 -13.51
N GLY A 945 -36.60 33.05 -12.34
CA GLY A 945 -36.24 31.90 -11.51
C GLY A 945 -37.48 31.12 -11.09
N ASN A 946 -37.52 29.82 -11.40
CA ASN A 946 -38.70 28.97 -11.24
C ASN A 946 -39.98 29.54 -11.89
N GLY A 947 -39.82 30.35 -12.93
CA GLY A 947 -40.91 31.11 -13.50
C GLY A 947 -41.63 31.94 -12.45
N LEU A 948 -40.91 32.64 -11.56
CA LEU A 948 -41.45 33.60 -10.59
C LEU A 948 -42.77 33.17 -9.93
N LEU A 949 -42.92 31.87 -9.67
CA LEU A 949 -44.21 31.25 -9.42
C LEU A 949 -44.94 31.96 -8.27
N ASN A 950 -46.14 32.45 -8.54
CA ASN A 950 -47.02 33.04 -7.53
C ASN A 950 -47.12 32.14 -6.28
N PHE A 951 -46.81 32.70 -5.12
CA PHE A 951 -46.92 32.01 -3.83
C PHE A 951 -48.39 31.89 -3.37
N PRO A 952 -48.74 30.92 -2.50
CA PRO A 952 -50.10 30.84 -1.94
C PRO A 952 -50.48 32.10 -1.16
N ILE A 953 -51.76 32.46 -1.15
CA ILE A 953 -52.29 33.52 -0.28
C ILE A 953 -53.09 32.90 0.85
N LEU A 954 -52.70 33.14 2.11
CA LEU A 954 -53.41 32.60 3.28
C LEU A 954 -54.40 33.62 3.84
N THR A 955 -55.71 33.34 3.75
CA THR A 955 -56.76 34.26 4.23
C THR A 955 -57.29 33.88 5.61
N SER A 956 -57.20 32.60 6.00
CA SER A 956 -57.71 32.11 7.26
C SER A 956 -56.96 30.87 7.74
N ALA A 957 -56.64 30.85 9.03
CA ALA A 957 -56.18 29.67 9.74
C ALA A 957 -56.92 29.62 11.09
N ARG A 958 -57.82 28.65 11.26
CA ARG A 958 -58.75 28.62 12.41
C ARG A 958 -58.82 27.25 13.06
N ILE A 959 -58.65 27.19 14.38
CA ILE A 959 -58.77 25.95 15.16
C ILE A 959 -60.20 25.79 15.70
N ILE A 960 -60.76 24.58 15.53
CA ILE A 960 -62.02 24.14 16.12
C ILE A 960 -62.05 22.62 16.32
N GLY A 961 -62.47 22.16 17.49
CA GLY A 961 -62.70 20.73 17.76
C GLY A 961 -61.49 19.81 17.54
N GLY A 962 -60.25 20.30 17.71
CA GLY A 962 -59.02 19.53 17.47
C GLY A 962 -58.52 19.53 16.02
N ASN A 963 -59.22 20.21 15.12
CA ASN A 963 -58.82 20.42 13.73
C ASN A 963 -58.45 21.89 13.48
N ILE A 964 -57.66 22.12 12.44
CA ILE A 964 -57.40 23.44 11.86
C ILE A 964 -58.00 23.48 10.44
N THR A 965 -58.76 24.54 10.17
CA THR A 965 -59.23 24.89 8.83
C THR A 965 -58.33 25.97 8.25
N LEU A 966 -57.76 25.70 7.09
CA LEU A 966 -56.86 26.56 6.31
C LEU A 966 -57.58 26.99 5.04
N GLN A 967 -57.66 28.30 4.78
CA GLN A 967 -58.30 28.86 3.59
C GLN A 967 -57.36 29.84 2.90
N GLY A 968 -57.47 29.93 1.57
CA GLY A 968 -56.61 30.79 0.80
C GLY A 968 -56.80 30.68 -0.70
N TYR A 969 -55.79 31.15 -1.43
CA TYR A 969 -55.69 31.06 -2.88
C TYR A 969 -54.39 30.38 -3.28
N SER A 970 -54.42 29.56 -4.33
CA SER A 970 -53.21 29.03 -4.98
C SER A 970 -53.53 28.67 -6.42
N ARG A 971 -52.49 28.53 -7.26
CA ARG A 971 -52.66 28.13 -8.66
C ARG A 971 -53.26 26.72 -8.73
N PRO A 972 -54.13 26.44 -9.73
CA PRO A 972 -54.72 25.13 -9.91
C PRO A 972 -53.69 23.98 -9.97
N GLY A 973 -53.90 22.91 -9.21
CA GLY A 973 -53.02 21.75 -9.10
C GLY A 973 -51.74 21.98 -8.30
N ALA A 974 -51.58 23.13 -7.63
CA ALA A 974 -50.43 23.40 -6.79
C ALA A 974 -50.32 22.42 -5.61
N THR A 975 -49.10 21.92 -5.39
CA THR A 975 -48.74 21.30 -4.12
C THR A 975 -48.36 22.41 -3.15
N ILE A 976 -49.07 22.51 -2.02
CA ILE A 976 -48.91 23.55 -1.02
C ILE A 976 -48.23 22.94 0.22
N GLU A 977 -47.05 23.43 0.58
CA GLU A 977 -46.38 23.04 1.81
C GLU A 977 -46.60 24.11 2.88
N PHE A 978 -47.13 23.72 4.04
CA PHE A 978 -47.35 24.63 5.18
C PHE A 978 -46.25 24.49 6.22
N PHE A 979 -45.90 25.62 6.82
CA PHE A 979 -44.83 25.72 7.81
C PHE A 979 -45.22 26.61 8.98
N ILE A 980 -44.58 26.39 10.14
CA ILE A 980 -44.47 27.41 11.18
C ILE A 980 -43.46 28.45 10.69
N ALA A 981 -43.94 29.69 10.53
CA ALA A 981 -43.13 30.80 10.06
C ALA A 981 -42.05 31.16 11.08
N ALA A 982 -40.87 31.55 10.59
CA ALA A 982 -39.88 32.20 11.43
C ALA A 982 -40.16 33.71 11.49
N ALA A 983 -39.58 34.39 12.49
CA ALA A 983 -39.67 35.84 12.57
C ALA A 983 -38.86 36.48 11.44
N ASP A 984 -39.53 37.27 10.60
CA ASP A 984 -38.94 38.04 9.51
C ASP A 984 -39.62 39.43 9.44
N PRO A 985 -38.86 40.55 9.34
CA PRO A 985 -39.42 41.90 9.31
C PRO A 985 -40.32 42.20 8.10
N SER A 986 -40.16 41.50 6.97
CA SER A 986 -41.01 41.71 5.79
C SER A 986 -42.41 41.10 5.97
N GLY A 987 -42.54 40.13 6.88
CA GLY A 987 -43.75 39.33 7.05
C GLY A 987 -43.92 38.22 6.00
N PHE A 988 -42.92 38.05 5.13
CA PHE A 988 -42.78 36.97 4.15
C PHE A 988 -41.56 36.11 4.50
N GLY A 989 -41.32 35.07 3.69
CA GLY A 989 -39.94 34.74 3.37
C GLY A 989 -39.23 33.71 4.23
N GLU A 990 -39.65 33.39 5.47
CA GLU A 990 -38.91 32.43 6.30
C GLU A 990 -39.82 31.41 7.00
N ALA A 991 -39.40 30.15 6.99
CA ALA A 991 -40.18 29.00 7.48
C ALA A 991 -39.30 27.99 8.22
N GLN A 992 -39.48 27.88 9.52
CA GLN A 992 -38.61 27.06 10.36
C GLN A 992 -39.04 25.59 10.44
N THR A 993 -40.34 25.31 10.54
CA THR A 993 -40.83 23.95 10.82
C THR A 993 -41.87 23.53 9.79
N TYR A 994 -41.57 22.50 9.00
CA TYR A 994 -42.54 21.88 8.09
C TYR A 994 -43.67 21.20 8.87
N LEU A 995 -44.90 21.36 8.38
CA LEU A 995 -46.10 20.79 8.99
C LEU A 995 -46.75 19.72 8.14
N VAL A 996 -47.14 20.07 6.91
CA VAL A 996 -47.95 19.23 6.03
C VAL A 996 -47.86 19.70 4.59
N THR A 997 -48.04 18.76 3.66
CA THR A 997 -48.22 19.02 2.23
C THR A 997 -49.65 18.70 1.84
N LEU A 998 -50.31 19.64 1.16
CA LEU A 998 -51.68 19.52 0.65
C LEU A 998 -51.69 19.88 -0.83
N THR A 999 -52.76 19.58 -1.55
CA THR A 999 -52.84 19.84 -3.00
C THR A 999 -54.14 20.57 -3.30
N GLU A 1000 -54.05 21.73 -3.95
CA GLU A 1000 -55.20 22.47 -4.46
C GLU A 1000 -55.96 21.58 -5.46
N GLY A 1001 -57.30 21.61 -5.39
CA GLY A 1001 -58.16 20.82 -6.27
C GLY A 1001 -58.18 19.32 -5.97
N SER A 1002 -57.50 18.87 -4.91
CA SER A 1002 -57.59 17.49 -4.42
C SER A 1002 -58.93 17.22 -3.72
N ALA A 1003 -59.25 15.94 -3.43
CA ALA A 1003 -60.46 15.60 -2.68
C ALA A 1003 -60.47 16.14 -1.23
N ALA A 1004 -59.31 16.53 -0.69
CA ALA A 1004 -59.20 17.19 0.61
C ALA A 1004 -59.52 18.69 0.54
N ASP A 1005 -59.49 19.27 -0.66
CA ASP A 1005 -59.89 20.64 -0.93
C ASP A 1005 -61.42 20.72 -1.04
N THR A 1006 -62.03 21.50 -0.15
CA THR A 1006 -63.49 21.63 -0.05
C THR A 1006 -64.02 22.92 -0.67
N ASP A 1007 -63.15 23.77 -1.23
CA ASP A 1007 -63.54 25.00 -1.91
C ASP A 1007 -62.99 25.01 -3.34
N ALA A 1008 -63.78 24.50 -4.29
CA ALA A 1008 -63.43 24.48 -5.71
C ALA A 1008 -63.71 25.82 -6.43
N GLY A 1009 -63.88 26.91 -5.70
CA GLY A 1009 -64.16 28.23 -6.25
C GLY A 1009 -62.96 28.86 -6.96
N THR A 1010 -63.22 29.90 -7.74
CA THR A 1010 -62.20 30.82 -8.27
C THR A 1010 -62.52 32.24 -7.83
N GLY A 1011 -61.49 33.06 -7.60
CA GLY A 1011 -61.68 34.42 -7.12
C GLY A 1011 -60.44 35.28 -7.25
N THR A 1012 -60.64 36.59 -7.06
CA THR A 1012 -59.57 37.60 -7.10
C THR A 1012 -59.25 38.05 -5.69
N TYR A 1013 -57.98 37.99 -5.29
CA TYR A 1013 -57.49 38.67 -4.10
C TYR A 1013 -56.81 39.99 -4.49
N THR A 1014 -56.94 40.99 -3.64
CA THR A 1014 -56.29 42.30 -3.81
C THR A 1014 -55.51 42.68 -2.57
N SER A 1015 -54.34 43.24 -2.77
CA SER A 1015 -53.53 43.78 -1.68
C SER A 1015 -54.19 44.97 -0.99
N PRO A 1016 -53.99 45.16 0.34
CA PRO A 1016 -53.22 44.28 1.21
C PRO A 1016 -54.03 43.08 1.73
N VAL A 1017 -53.39 41.92 1.85
CA VAL A 1017 -53.93 40.75 2.57
C VAL A 1017 -53.16 40.62 3.88
N ASN A 1018 -53.87 40.52 5.01
CA ASN A 1018 -53.27 40.52 6.36
C ASN A 1018 -52.31 41.69 6.64
N GLY A 1019 -52.51 42.84 5.96
CA GLY A 1019 -51.65 44.02 6.10
C GLY A 1019 -50.37 43.99 5.25
N LEU A 1020 -50.18 42.99 4.39
CA LEU A 1020 -49.01 42.84 3.51
C LEU A 1020 -49.36 43.12 2.05
N ASN A 1021 -48.41 43.68 1.29
CA ASN A 1021 -48.50 43.77 -0.16
C ASN A 1021 -48.16 42.40 -0.78
N VAL A 1022 -49.19 41.66 -1.16
CA VAL A 1022 -49.08 40.33 -1.78
C VAL A 1022 -49.31 40.35 -3.29
N GLY A 1023 -49.48 41.54 -3.86
CA GLY A 1023 -49.90 41.73 -5.24
C GLY A 1023 -51.38 41.39 -5.50
N THR A 1024 -51.71 40.92 -6.70
CA THR A 1024 -53.09 40.57 -7.10
C THR A 1024 -53.09 39.51 -8.21
N ASP A 1025 -53.98 38.52 -8.11
CA ASP A 1025 -54.23 37.51 -9.14
C ASP A 1025 -55.69 37.03 -9.05
N THR A 1026 -56.19 36.39 -10.10
CA THR A 1026 -57.46 35.66 -10.13
C THR A 1026 -57.20 34.17 -10.32
N THR A 1027 -57.36 33.40 -9.25
CA THR A 1027 -56.95 32.00 -9.20
C THR A 1027 -57.89 31.16 -8.32
N SER A 1028 -57.63 29.87 -8.18
CA SER A 1028 -58.44 28.98 -7.35
C SER A 1028 -58.39 29.36 -5.87
N LEU A 1029 -59.53 29.21 -5.19
CA LEU A 1029 -59.58 29.14 -3.74
C LEU A 1029 -59.20 27.73 -3.29
N PHE A 1030 -58.79 27.61 -2.03
CA PHE A 1030 -58.70 26.32 -1.36
C PHE A 1030 -59.29 26.39 0.03
N GLN A 1031 -59.84 25.28 0.51
CA GLN A 1031 -60.18 25.06 1.91
C GLN A 1031 -59.84 23.65 2.35
N PHE A 1032 -58.88 23.54 3.27
CA PHE A 1032 -58.50 22.28 3.89
C PHE A 1032 -58.92 22.24 5.36
N THR A 1033 -59.41 21.10 5.83
CA THR A 1033 -59.59 20.83 7.26
C THR A 1033 -58.77 19.60 7.64
N ILE A 1034 -57.81 19.79 8.54
CA ILE A 1034 -56.88 18.75 8.97
C ILE A 1034 -56.80 18.72 10.50
N PRO A 1035 -56.34 17.61 11.12
CA PRO A 1035 -55.97 17.62 12.53
C PRO A 1035 -54.93 18.70 12.83
N VAL A 1036 -55.01 19.36 13.98
CA VAL A 1036 -54.02 20.38 14.38
C VAL A 1036 -52.62 19.77 14.37
N PRO A 1037 -51.69 20.25 13.53
CA PRO A 1037 -50.33 19.73 13.50
C PRO A 1037 -49.58 19.96 14.81
N ALA A 1038 -48.59 19.11 15.10
CA ALA A 1038 -47.73 19.29 16.26
C ALA A 1038 -47.01 20.66 16.21
N GLY A 1039 -46.94 21.36 17.34
CA GLY A 1039 -46.35 22.71 17.42
C GLY A 1039 -47.28 23.84 17.00
N VAL A 1040 -48.49 23.54 16.49
CA VAL A 1040 -49.48 24.56 16.11
C VAL A 1040 -50.50 24.78 17.24
N ALA A 1041 -50.68 26.03 17.63
CA ALA A 1041 -51.69 26.48 18.58
C ALA A 1041 -52.26 27.84 18.15
N ILE A 1042 -53.28 28.33 18.86
CA ILE A 1042 -53.75 29.71 18.70
C ILE A 1042 -52.58 30.66 19.00
N GLY A 1043 -52.30 31.59 18.08
CA GLY A 1043 -51.17 32.51 18.14
C GLY A 1043 -49.94 32.05 17.36
N THR A 1044 -49.86 30.78 16.92
CA THR A 1044 -48.81 30.33 15.99
C THR A 1044 -48.95 31.06 14.65
N THR A 1045 -47.84 31.47 14.07
CA THR A 1045 -47.80 32.07 12.72
C THR A 1045 -47.42 31.02 11.69
N LEU A 1046 -48.18 30.94 10.60
CA LEU A 1046 -47.96 30.01 9.50
C LEU A 1046 -47.59 30.77 8.23
N THR A 1047 -46.81 30.10 7.39
CA THR A 1047 -46.54 30.47 5.99
C THR A 1047 -46.58 29.21 5.12
N ALA A 1048 -46.55 29.37 3.80
CA ALA A 1048 -46.62 28.29 2.84
C ALA A 1048 -45.84 28.58 1.55
N THR A 1049 -45.47 27.53 0.83
CA THR A 1049 -44.99 27.59 -0.56
C THR A 1049 -45.96 26.86 -1.47
N ALA A 1050 -45.93 27.17 -2.77
CA ALA A 1050 -46.59 26.41 -3.83
C ALA A 1050 -45.54 25.76 -4.72
N THR A 1051 -45.82 24.54 -5.19
CA THR A 1051 -45.03 23.86 -6.21
C THR A 1051 -45.92 23.38 -7.36
N ILE A 1052 -45.60 23.78 -8.60
CA ILE A 1052 -46.25 23.33 -9.84
C ILE A 1052 -45.17 23.00 -10.88
N GLY A 1053 -45.27 21.84 -11.51
CA GLY A 1053 -44.32 21.44 -12.58
C GLY A 1053 -42.86 21.48 -12.10
N SER A 1054 -42.64 21.13 -10.83
CA SER A 1054 -41.36 21.22 -10.12
C SER A 1054 -40.81 22.64 -9.90
N ASN A 1055 -41.53 23.70 -10.23
CA ASN A 1055 -41.18 25.07 -9.82
C ASN A 1055 -41.76 25.33 -8.44
N THR A 1056 -40.95 25.80 -7.49
CA THR A 1056 -41.42 26.23 -6.16
C THR A 1056 -41.38 27.75 -6.04
N SER A 1057 -42.46 28.32 -5.47
CA SER A 1057 -42.62 29.74 -5.18
C SER A 1057 -41.73 30.21 -4.02
N GLU A 1058 -41.67 31.53 -3.81
CA GLU A 1058 -41.27 32.11 -2.53
C GLU A 1058 -42.27 31.72 -1.42
N PHE A 1059 -41.98 32.07 -0.17
CA PHE A 1059 -42.91 31.89 0.94
C PHE A 1059 -44.02 32.94 0.93
N SER A 1060 -45.24 32.50 1.20
CA SER A 1060 -46.43 33.35 1.34
C SER A 1060 -46.31 34.37 2.47
N GLY A 1061 -47.17 35.39 2.43
CA GLY A 1061 -47.40 36.26 3.58
C GLY A 1061 -47.92 35.49 4.79
N ASN A 1062 -47.45 35.87 5.98
CA ASN A 1062 -47.77 35.20 7.24
C ASN A 1062 -49.26 35.30 7.63
N ILE A 1063 -49.80 34.22 8.25
CA ILE A 1063 -51.12 34.20 8.89
C ILE A 1063 -51.03 33.72 10.34
N THR A 1064 -51.67 34.42 11.26
CA THR A 1064 -51.78 33.98 12.66
C THR A 1064 -52.97 33.05 12.84
N VAL A 1065 -52.73 31.88 13.44
CA VAL A 1065 -53.76 30.91 13.80
C VAL A 1065 -54.65 31.51 14.89
N ALA A 1066 -55.96 31.52 14.65
CA ALA A 1066 -56.96 32.01 15.60
C ALA A 1066 -57.99 30.92 15.95
N ALA A 1067 -58.78 31.14 17.01
CA ALA A 1067 -59.96 30.30 17.24
C ALA A 1067 -61.01 30.56 16.16
N ALA A 1068 -61.75 29.53 15.73
CA ALA A 1068 -62.95 29.76 14.92
C ALA A 1068 -63.96 30.64 15.69
N PRO A 1069 -64.80 31.44 15.00
CA PRO A 1069 -65.80 32.27 15.66
C PRO A 1069 -66.82 31.41 16.46
N PRO A 1070 -67.56 32.01 17.41
CA PRO A 1070 -68.68 31.33 18.06
C PRO A 1070 -69.76 30.95 17.04
N ASN A 1071 -70.40 29.79 17.23
CA ASN A 1071 -71.51 29.33 16.41
C ASN A 1071 -72.58 28.73 17.33
N VAL A 1072 -73.65 29.50 17.57
CA VAL A 1072 -74.74 29.09 18.46
C VAL A 1072 -75.87 28.49 17.64
N THR A 1073 -76.04 27.19 17.77
CA THR A 1073 -77.16 26.45 17.18
C THR A 1073 -78.40 26.57 18.07
N LEU A 1074 -79.58 26.63 17.45
CA LEU A 1074 -80.87 26.74 18.14
C LEU A 1074 -81.80 25.62 17.66
N VAL A 1075 -82.41 24.89 18.61
CA VAL A 1075 -83.41 23.85 18.33
C VAL A 1075 -84.67 24.16 19.12
N LYS A 1076 -85.77 24.49 18.43
CA LYS A 1076 -87.07 24.78 19.04
C LYS A 1076 -88.00 23.58 18.93
N ASP A 1077 -88.41 23.06 20.07
CA ASP A 1077 -89.33 21.94 20.19
C ASP A 1077 -90.61 22.36 20.92
N CYS A 1078 -91.73 21.76 20.54
CA CYS A 1078 -92.92 21.75 21.39
C CYS A 1078 -92.91 20.45 22.21
N THR A 1079 -92.88 20.58 23.54
CA THR A 1079 -92.57 19.48 24.48
C THR A 1079 -93.80 18.97 25.23
N ALA A 1080 -94.89 19.76 25.28
CA ALA A 1080 -96.15 19.35 25.88
C ALA A 1080 -97.34 20.03 25.18
N PRO A 1081 -98.44 19.30 24.90
CA PRO A 1081 -98.60 17.84 25.05
C PRO A 1081 -97.61 17.06 24.18
N ALA A 1082 -97.33 15.79 24.51
CA ALA A 1082 -96.26 15.01 23.87
C ALA A 1082 -96.41 14.86 22.34
N ASP A 1083 -97.61 15.10 21.80
CA ASP A 1083 -97.97 15.00 20.38
C ASP A 1083 -98.19 16.37 19.70
N CYS A 1084 -97.81 17.49 20.32
CA CYS A 1084 -98.10 18.83 19.79
C CYS A 1084 -97.46 19.17 18.44
N THR A 1085 -96.50 18.38 17.96
CA THR A 1085 -95.91 18.51 16.62
C THR A 1085 -96.44 17.48 15.61
N THR A 1086 -97.20 16.48 16.07
CA THR A 1086 -97.63 15.33 15.25
C THR A 1086 -99.15 15.12 15.20
N ALA A 1087 -99.91 15.74 16.10
CA ALA A 1087 -101.37 15.70 16.14
C ALA A 1087 -101.98 17.10 16.22
N SER A 1088 -103.19 17.25 15.68
CA SER A 1088 -103.95 18.51 15.79
C SER A 1088 -104.37 18.75 17.24
N GLN A 1089 -104.02 19.92 17.76
CA GLN A 1089 -104.28 20.30 19.15
C GLN A 1089 -105.54 21.17 19.24
N PRO A 1090 -106.51 20.86 20.11
CA PRO A 1090 -107.75 21.62 20.20
C PRO A 1090 -107.57 23.01 20.85
N PRO A 1091 -108.45 23.98 20.57
CA PRO A 1091 -108.55 25.24 21.31
C PRO A 1091 -108.55 25.04 22.82
N GLY A 1092 -107.87 25.93 23.55
CA GLY A 1092 -107.67 25.85 25.00
C GLY A 1092 -106.48 25.01 25.47
N THR A 1093 -105.81 24.29 24.56
CA THR A 1093 -104.60 23.50 24.89
C THR A 1093 -103.40 24.39 25.14
N ASP A 1094 -102.68 24.13 26.24
CA ASP A 1094 -101.40 24.77 26.53
C ASP A 1094 -100.28 24.05 25.76
N LEU A 1095 -99.58 24.77 24.89
CA LEU A 1095 -98.38 24.32 24.20
C LEU A 1095 -97.14 24.83 24.94
N THR A 1096 -96.26 23.92 25.33
CA THR A 1096 -94.98 24.26 25.97
C THR A 1096 -93.85 24.22 24.94
N TYR A 1097 -93.26 25.37 24.64
CA TYR A 1097 -92.10 25.46 23.77
C TYR A 1097 -90.81 25.48 24.58
N ASN A 1098 -89.81 24.75 24.11
CA ASN A 1098 -88.45 24.76 24.63
C ASN A 1098 -87.46 24.95 23.48
N ILE A 1099 -86.53 25.89 23.64
CA ILE A 1099 -85.49 26.25 22.69
C ILE A 1099 -84.16 25.88 23.32
N ASN A 1100 -83.58 24.78 22.87
CA ASN A 1100 -82.22 24.39 23.25
C ASN A 1100 -81.22 25.21 22.42
N PHE A 1101 -80.16 25.69 23.06
CA PHE A 1101 -79.07 26.37 22.40
C PHE A 1101 -77.73 25.73 22.76
N ALA A 1102 -76.84 25.62 21.78
CA ALA A 1102 -75.51 25.07 21.97
C ALA A 1102 -74.48 25.84 21.14
N ASN A 1103 -73.40 26.30 21.78
CA ASN A 1103 -72.26 26.86 21.08
C ASN A 1103 -71.33 25.74 20.62
N THR A 1104 -71.31 25.50 19.31
CA THR A 1104 -70.45 24.53 18.63
C THR A 1104 -69.34 25.22 17.85
N GLY A 1105 -69.12 26.53 18.06
CA GLY A 1105 -68.04 27.31 17.44
C GLY A 1105 -66.68 27.13 18.12
N GLY A 1106 -65.67 27.90 17.69
CA GLY A 1106 -64.32 27.81 18.26
C GLY A 1106 -64.06 28.76 19.44
N ALA A 1107 -64.94 29.72 19.67
CA ALA A 1107 -64.80 30.76 20.68
C ALA A 1107 -66.09 30.91 21.52
N PRO A 1108 -66.01 31.50 22.73
CA PRO A 1108 -67.19 31.77 23.53
C PRO A 1108 -68.12 32.77 22.84
N ALA A 1109 -69.44 32.52 22.86
CA ALA A 1109 -70.42 33.48 22.37
C ALA A 1109 -70.72 34.50 23.46
N GLN A 1110 -70.51 35.79 23.14
CA GLN A 1110 -70.73 36.91 24.07
C GLN A 1110 -71.94 37.71 23.61
N THR A 1111 -72.61 38.40 24.54
CA THR A 1111 -73.73 39.33 24.25
C THR A 1111 -74.83 38.73 23.36
N PHE A 1112 -75.02 37.41 23.45
CA PHE A 1112 -75.97 36.70 22.60
C PHE A 1112 -77.41 36.92 23.07
N ILE A 1113 -78.34 37.03 22.13
CA ILE A 1113 -79.76 37.31 22.38
C ILE A 1113 -80.59 36.29 21.59
N ILE A 1114 -81.53 35.62 22.27
CA ILE A 1114 -82.57 34.82 21.62
C ILE A 1114 -83.85 35.65 21.60
N THR A 1115 -84.50 35.71 20.45
CA THR A 1115 -85.82 36.32 20.29
C THR A 1115 -86.72 35.33 19.58
N ASP A 1116 -87.91 35.10 20.12
CA ASP A 1116 -88.86 34.15 19.54
C ASP A 1116 -90.28 34.75 19.48
N PRO A 1117 -90.97 34.64 18.33
CA PRO A 1117 -92.36 35.08 18.19
C PRO A 1117 -93.32 34.13 18.92
N ILE A 1118 -94.35 34.72 19.54
CA ILE A 1118 -95.52 33.98 20.00
C ILE A 1118 -96.26 33.44 18.77
N PRO A 1119 -96.51 32.12 18.67
CA PRO A 1119 -97.20 31.55 17.52
C PRO A 1119 -98.57 32.20 17.29
N ALA A 1120 -98.90 32.43 16.02
CA ALA A 1120 -100.21 32.91 15.65
C ALA A 1120 -101.31 32.00 16.20
N ASN A 1121 -102.46 32.58 16.53
CA ASN A 1121 -103.59 31.86 17.13
C ASN A 1121 -103.36 31.30 18.53
N THR A 1122 -102.40 31.84 19.27
CA THR A 1122 -102.17 31.49 20.67
C THR A 1122 -102.14 32.72 21.57
N ASP A 1123 -102.49 32.54 22.84
CA ASP A 1123 -102.37 33.55 23.90
C ASP A 1123 -101.16 33.16 24.79
N PHE A 1124 -100.24 34.08 25.06
CA PHE A 1124 -99.04 33.81 25.87
C PHE A 1124 -99.39 33.63 27.35
N LYS A 1125 -98.87 32.59 28.01
CA LYS A 1125 -99.14 32.35 29.43
C LYS A 1125 -98.25 33.23 30.30
N VAL A 1126 -98.85 34.14 31.07
CA VAL A 1126 -98.13 35.11 31.90
C VAL A 1126 -97.31 34.37 32.96
N GLY A 1127 -96.02 34.70 33.07
CA GLY A 1127 -95.09 34.06 34.01
C GLY A 1127 -94.60 32.66 33.59
N SER A 1128 -94.85 32.23 32.34
CA SER A 1128 -94.46 30.90 31.87
C SER A 1128 -93.05 30.77 31.30
N VAL A 1129 -92.30 31.88 31.20
CA VAL A 1129 -90.95 31.85 30.63
C VAL A 1129 -90.02 31.09 31.55
N THR A 1130 -89.35 30.07 31.02
CA THR A 1130 -88.35 29.26 31.72
C THR A 1130 -86.97 29.51 31.14
N THR A 1131 -85.95 29.40 31.99
CA THR A 1131 -84.54 29.43 31.59
C THR A 1131 -83.80 28.34 32.35
N ASN A 1132 -83.03 27.52 31.64
CA ASN A 1132 -82.16 26.52 32.23
C ASN A 1132 -80.77 26.69 31.62
N LEU A 1133 -79.88 27.33 32.38
CA LEU A 1133 -78.53 27.67 31.94
C LEU A 1133 -77.48 26.68 32.45
N GLY A 1134 -77.90 25.60 33.12
CA GLY A 1134 -77.00 24.56 33.64
C GLY A 1134 -75.79 25.13 34.38
N THR A 1135 -74.60 24.74 33.95
CA THR A 1135 -73.30 25.15 34.53
C THR A 1135 -72.63 26.30 33.77
N THR A 1136 -73.33 26.94 32.82
CA THR A 1136 -72.74 27.99 31.95
C THR A 1136 -72.27 29.24 32.72
N GLY A 1137 -72.80 29.49 33.91
CA GLY A 1137 -72.51 30.70 34.69
C GLY A 1137 -73.10 31.99 34.10
N MET A 1138 -73.93 31.88 33.05
CA MET A 1138 -74.60 33.02 32.42
C MET A 1138 -75.79 33.48 33.25
N THR A 1139 -76.15 34.76 33.09
CA THR A 1139 -77.41 35.33 33.60
C THR A 1139 -78.26 35.80 32.43
N VAL A 1140 -79.57 35.92 32.65
CA VAL A 1140 -80.54 36.22 31.58
C VAL A 1140 -81.54 37.27 32.04
N THR A 1141 -81.74 38.29 31.20
CA THR A 1141 -82.80 39.28 31.33
C THR A 1141 -83.87 38.99 30.29
N ILE A 1142 -85.12 38.89 30.75
CA ILE A 1142 -86.27 38.61 29.88
C ILE A 1142 -87.01 39.91 29.59
N ALA A 1143 -87.34 40.13 28.33
CA ALA A 1143 -88.17 41.25 27.90
C ALA A 1143 -89.24 40.77 26.92
N TYR A 1144 -90.33 41.54 26.81
CA TYR A 1144 -91.47 41.20 25.97
C TYR A 1144 -91.78 42.36 25.03
N SER A 1145 -92.31 42.02 23.85
CA SER A 1145 -92.77 42.99 22.85
C SER A 1145 -94.24 42.75 22.57
N ASN A 1146 -95.00 43.84 22.38
CA ASN A 1146 -96.37 43.82 21.90
C ASN A 1146 -96.55 44.41 20.49
N ASP A 1147 -95.45 44.72 19.81
CA ASP A 1147 -95.42 45.47 18.56
C ASP A 1147 -94.55 44.81 17.48
N GLY A 1148 -94.40 43.48 17.54
CA GLY A 1148 -93.66 42.72 16.54
C GLY A 1148 -92.14 42.82 16.68
N ALA A 1149 -91.63 42.80 17.92
CA ALA A 1149 -90.22 42.93 18.29
C ALA A 1149 -89.59 44.32 18.06
N ALA A 1150 -90.40 45.36 17.81
CA ALA A 1150 -89.92 46.73 17.62
C ALA A 1150 -89.49 47.38 18.94
N THR A 1151 -90.24 47.18 20.03
CA THR A 1151 -89.88 47.63 21.39
C THR A 1151 -89.96 46.50 22.41
N TRP A 1152 -89.19 46.63 23.50
CA TRP A 1152 -88.97 45.58 24.51
C TRP A 1152 -89.31 46.04 25.93
N THR A 1153 -90.33 46.88 26.06
CA THR A 1153 -90.77 47.48 27.33
C THR A 1153 -92.11 46.94 27.83
N TYR A 1154 -92.74 46.03 27.07
CA TYR A 1154 -94.04 45.50 27.42
C TYR A 1154 -93.93 44.59 28.65
N THR A 1155 -94.83 44.78 29.62
CA THR A 1155 -94.98 43.88 30.77
C THR A 1155 -96.25 43.07 30.56
N PRO A 1156 -96.17 41.73 30.46
CA PRO A 1156 -97.35 40.90 30.26
C PRO A 1156 -98.38 41.06 31.38
N VAL A 1157 -99.65 41.19 31.01
CA VAL A 1157 -100.79 41.39 31.93
C VAL A 1157 -101.83 40.29 31.71
N SER A 1158 -102.19 39.59 32.77
CA SER A 1158 -103.25 38.56 32.73
C SER A 1158 -104.57 39.17 32.24
N GLY A 1159 -105.12 38.63 31.15
CA GLY A 1159 -106.36 39.08 30.51
C GLY A 1159 -106.19 40.11 29.39
N ALA A 1160 -104.96 40.57 29.12
CA ALA A 1160 -104.72 41.56 28.07
C ALA A 1160 -105.13 41.05 26.68
N GLY A 1161 -105.73 41.94 25.88
CA GLY A 1161 -106.25 41.60 24.55
C GLY A 1161 -107.46 40.66 24.56
N SER A 1162 -108.20 40.57 25.68
CA SER A 1162 -109.31 39.63 25.90
C SER A 1162 -108.87 38.14 25.95
N ALA A 1163 -107.65 37.89 26.44
CA ALA A 1163 -107.18 36.54 26.75
C ALA A 1163 -107.83 35.99 28.03
N PRO A 1164 -107.89 34.66 28.23
CA PRO A 1164 -108.31 34.06 29.50
C PRO A 1164 -107.43 34.50 30.68
N THR A 1165 -107.96 34.44 31.91
CA THR A 1165 -107.18 34.68 33.13
C THR A 1165 -105.91 33.81 33.14
N GLY A 1166 -104.76 34.43 33.38
CA GLY A 1166 -103.43 33.80 33.30
C GLY A 1166 -102.72 33.93 31.95
N TYR A 1167 -103.37 34.50 30.93
CA TYR A 1167 -102.81 34.63 29.57
C TYR A 1167 -102.87 36.07 29.06
N ASP A 1168 -102.05 36.38 28.06
CA ASP A 1168 -101.90 37.69 27.44
C ASP A 1168 -101.82 37.52 25.91
N ARG A 1169 -102.78 38.06 25.17
CA ARG A 1169 -102.86 37.99 23.71
C ARG A 1169 -101.99 39.05 23.02
N ILE A 1170 -101.59 40.07 23.75
CA ILE A 1170 -100.90 41.26 23.23
C ILE A 1170 -99.39 41.01 23.15
N VAL A 1171 -98.83 40.07 23.91
CA VAL A 1171 -97.43 39.63 23.74
C VAL A 1171 -97.26 39.02 22.35
N THR A 1172 -96.37 39.62 21.56
CA THR A 1172 -96.00 39.17 20.22
C THR A 1172 -94.68 38.41 20.19
N HIS A 1173 -93.74 38.74 21.09
CA HIS A 1173 -92.42 38.10 21.16
C HIS A 1173 -91.88 38.05 22.58
N VAL A 1174 -91.02 37.06 22.84
CA VAL A 1174 -90.18 36.96 24.04
C VAL A 1174 -88.71 37.13 23.62
N ARG A 1175 -87.95 37.90 24.40
CA ARG A 1175 -86.50 38.06 24.26
C ARG A 1175 -85.80 37.61 25.52
N TRP A 1176 -84.75 36.81 25.33
CA TRP A 1176 -83.76 36.46 26.34
C TRP A 1176 -82.44 37.12 25.98
N SER A 1177 -82.02 38.09 26.78
CA SER A 1177 -80.72 38.74 26.66
C SER A 1177 -79.76 38.17 27.70
N PHE A 1178 -78.68 37.55 27.24
CA PHE A 1178 -77.75 36.89 28.14
C PHE A 1178 -76.55 37.77 28.47
N ALA A 1179 -76.12 37.75 29.74
CA ALA A 1179 -74.87 38.34 30.21
C ALA A 1179 -73.93 37.24 30.72
N GLY A 1180 -72.65 37.34 30.35
CA GLY A 1180 -71.67 36.25 30.47
C GLY A 1180 -71.36 35.61 29.11
N ASN A 1181 -70.54 34.55 29.12
CA ASN A 1181 -70.04 33.89 27.91
C ASN A 1181 -70.58 32.46 27.82
N LEU A 1182 -71.26 32.13 26.72
CA LEU A 1182 -71.57 30.73 26.41
C LEU A 1182 -70.30 30.08 25.89
N SER A 1183 -69.68 29.22 26.71
CA SER A 1183 -68.44 28.53 26.34
C SER A 1183 -68.61 27.72 25.06
N GLN A 1184 -67.53 27.46 24.35
CA GLN A 1184 -67.47 26.49 23.26
C GLN A 1184 -67.26 25.05 23.74
N ALA A 1185 -66.96 24.85 25.03
CA ALA A 1185 -66.62 23.56 25.61
C ALA A 1185 -67.72 22.99 26.52
N VAL A 1186 -67.94 21.67 26.42
CA VAL A 1186 -68.84 20.90 27.30
C VAL A 1186 -68.29 20.90 28.74
N PRO A 1187 -69.14 20.99 29.79
CA PRO A 1187 -70.61 21.09 29.75
C PRO A 1187 -71.15 22.53 29.64
N ASN A 1188 -70.28 23.55 29.63
CA ASN A 1188 -70.67 24.96 29.75
C ASN A 1188 -71.08 25.62 28.43
N ASN A 1189 -71.34 24.82 27.39
CA ASN A 1189 -71.65 25.28 26.04
C ASN A 1189 -73.12 25.13 25.64
N THR A 1190 -73.97 24.65 26.54
CA THR A 1190 -75.40 24.42 26.24
C THR A 1190 -76.33 25.01 27.30
N GLY A 1191 -77.55 25.35 26.89
CA GLY A 1191 -78.64 25.77 27.77
C GLY A 1191 -79.97 25.71 27.04
N SER A 1192 -81.05 26.08 27.72
CA SER A 1192 -82.38 26.16 27.12
C SER A 1192 -83.23 27.30 27.68
N VAL A 1193 -84.15 27.79 26.87
CA VAL A 1193 -85.19 28.75 27.26
C VAL A 1193 -86.53 28.27 26.75
N GLY A 1194 -87.63 28.59 27.44
CA GLY A 1194 -88.94 28.11 27.05
C GLY A 1194 -90.05 29.06 27.47
N PHE A 1195 -91.26 28.80 26.98
CA PHE A 1195 -92.48 29.51 27.35
C PHE A 1195 -93.71 28.67 27.00
N ILE A 1196 -94.85 29.02 27.60
CA ILE A 1196 -96.13 28.34 27.35
C ILE A 1196 -97.07 29.31 26.66
N VAL A 1197 -97.82 28.81 25.68
CA VAL A 1197 -98.92 29.52 25.04
C VAL A 1197 -100.17 28.66 25.06
N ARG A 1198 -101.35 29.25 24.95
CA ARG A 1198 -102.61 28.53 24.84
C ARG A 1198 -103.25 28.77 23.48
N ILE A 1199 -103.70 27.71 22.81
CA ILE A 1199 -104.44 27.82 21.55
C ILE A 1199 -105.77 28.54 21.79
N ARG A 1200 -106.08 29.52 20.95
CA ARG A 1200 -107.33 30.30 21.02
C ARG A 1200 -108.56 29.50 20.61
#